data_AF-A0A0W0XMT7-F1
#
_entry.id   AF-A0A0W0XMT7-F1
#
_cell.length_a   1.000
_cell.length_b   1.000
_cell.length_c   1.000
_cell.angle_alpha   90.00
_cell.angle_beta   90.00
_cell.angle_gamma   90.00
#
_symmetry.space_group_name_H-M   'P 1'
#
loop_
_entity.id
_entity.type
_entity.pdbx_description
1 polymer ?
#
loop_
_entity_poly.entity_id
_entity_poly.type
_entity_poly.pdbx_seq_one_letter_code
_entity_poly.pdbx_strand_id
1 'polypeptide(L)'
;MVYFIHGKARGLIFDLKRPSLLEKPEKTRHSIIGDIHRTLFIGTRNELNAHLKHWQDETIQNHLYYWQGDMSAGNIQMLFPESAFRKADESSELTETYYRQKKAVSFAYVDKAGVPSGFSFCYRADDPSLWLIAITKNTHLPVEQREVYVVTSFNPEPYLVEPEKRVTALSSHTLFPISRTIVDHINSPRIEAMARSLVSGINNKFNVHADTFMHCGQYVTFEPSRFEDNDTLLQLLEKNPDIILNDSLLQKLNSVGSHLTPRQVIDCLKPQSPLKKVLLDKKTMTLDDREKTYVVLRLDRLGLLKQYESVADSDSLLDFVKSLLNEFDNQLIEHFTTQRQVDFFRFLSHSPYKMEMARLLITQKSKSVPVVWKAVTFFHDVFLKQDDHYIQAVVFQLLLIDPELTPEQLTLLIDSLTPSKFLSQVFNPVELTGYLAKQQPFGRQVERIKEMQAYFANVLPKFATAQTLRNKPLQPDFLKGLGKRYIDGQDLHILTICENDNQIKACQVLLELGFPPEILAFTVPNDAVVLAINHLDSLNLKAAIKPLLNIPLFHVVLVAMSTYPLLQQRALLIFVAQGLVKIEEMDKLRQRLVAEPYLANLIVLMHEEKFMLSQMQDISSNPVKARALNLLMTLKLPFDLAVLDSPLCHLLSLLYSQCKNSLYKSEVKDYLTDVLPRLLKNQFPAPVDKPDTIHQLSHIISDYQQVASLASSLGIDWSWLDLLKERPRLQAMAIALRQLDIGSKQADIAPILASRLFSEFASYFAMVDDKPGDELIQQAAAALKITHLENQDSPLANIVPTLMTKPELAAAVLAAHNQNLPVRSLLQEENQASRVALVNRLTRRGSTHAAHYELAMQNNEQGYDFRKVMDKVKHFPPLLQSDAAQFVYEAISQRQTGGFFKPGMGGALAQDDTWQYGDYLAMRVLLVNRFRQLGLDRTLVDLLLEENEKGRQFFTVVAQIETRFQEIRARLVRHAPHKLARYLEPERQYRTQLYQMVFGAMAQEVRPDKDTFLKQLKQVETPLMAIANEDRNPLLRKTLLIITNMLTLIFTLTLANAYHYRKSGDFLFFERPATSEGINTLDIELARTIGAPAA
;
A
#
# COMPACT_ATOMS: atom_id res chain seq x y z
N MET A 1 -35.38 16.22 34.46
CA MET A 1 -34.82 15.65 35.72
C MET A 1 -33.34 15.45 35.48
N VAL A 2 -32.49 15.67 36.49
CA VAL A 2 -31.04 15.48 36.37
C VAL A 2 -30.60 14.53 37.47
N TYR A 3 -29.61 13.70 37.17
CA TYR A 3 -29.10 12.67 38.07
C TYR A 3 -27.63 12.94 38.40
N PHE A 4 -27.28 12.80 39.67
CA PHE A 4 -25.93 12.96 40.17
C PHE A 4 -25.43 11.64 40.75
N ILE A 5 -24.28 11.19 40.27
CA ILE A 5 -23.64 9.94 40.67
C ILE A 5 -22.26 10.28 41.19
N HIS A 6 -21.90 9.79 42.36
CA HIS A 6 -20.55 9.96 42.88
C HIS A 6 -20.03 8.75 43.63
N GLY A 7 -18.72 8.53 43.53
CA GLY A 7 -18.04 7.44 44.21
C GLY A 7 -16.58 7.31 43.79
N LYS A 8 -15.93 6.23 44.24
CA LYS A 8 -14.61 5.86 43.72
C LYS A 8 -14.75 5.26 42.32
N ALA A 9 -13.80 5.53 41.42
CA ALA A 9 -13.88 5.11 40.01
C ALA A 9 -14.14 3.60 39.89
N ARG A 10 -13.43 2.78 40.67
CA ARG A 10 -13.65 1.33 40.72
C ARG A 10 -15.09 0.96 41.07
N GLY A 11 -15.66 1.57 42.12
CA GLY A 11 -17.04 1.30 42.56
C GLY A 11 -18.05 1.72 41.51
N LEU A 12 -17.86 2.88 40.89
CA LEU A 12 -18.73 3.39 39.82
C LEU A 12 -18.74 2.45 38.60
N ILE A 13 -17.57 1.93 38.23
CA ILE A 13 -17.44 0.97 37.13
C ILE A 13 -18.20 -0.34 37.41
N PHE A 14 -18.14 -0.85 38.65
CA PHE A 14 -18.91 -2.01 39.07
C PHE A 14 -20.42 -1.71 39.06
N ASP A 15 -20.82 -0.60 39.65
CA ASP A 15 -22.23 -0.23 39.77
C ASP A 15 -22.89 0.00 38.40
N LEU A 16 -22.15 0.49 37.40
CA LEU A 16 -22.63 0.67 36.02
C LEU A 16 -22.52 -0.59 35.16
N LYS A 17 -22.24 -1.76 35.75
CA LYS A 17 -22.10 -3.04 35.04
C LYS A 17 -21.04 -2.99 33.93
N ARG A 18 -19.95 -2.25 34.14
CA ARG A 18 -18.81 -2.11 33.19
C ARG A 18 -17.49 -2.72 33.71
N PRO A 19 -17.46 -3.92 34.34
CA PRO A 19 -16.23 -4.46 34.93
C PRO A 19 -15.10 -4.66 33.92
N SER A 20 -15.40 -4.77 32.61
CA SER A 20 -14.40 -4.81 31.53
C SER A 20 -13.50 -3.57 31.48
N LEU A 21 -13.94 -2.41 31.99
CA LEU A 21 -13.07 -1.23 32.13
C LEU A 21 -12.00 -1.40 33.24
N LEU A 22 -12.12 -2.41 34.10
CA LEU A 22 -11.11 -2.79 35.09
C LEU A 22 -10.28 -4.01 34.65
N GLU A 23 -10.64 -4.66 33.55
CA GLU A 23 -9.93 -5.83 33.03
C GLU A 23 -8.59 -5.39 32.43
N LYS A 24 -7.52 -6.03 32.92
CA LYS A 24 -6.14 -5.60 32.67
C LYS A 24 -5.76 -5.80 31.22
N PRO A 25 -5.45 -4.71 30.52
CA PRO A 25 -5.17 -4.81 29.12
C PRO A 25 -3.71 -4.30 28.98
N GLU A 26 -2.71 -5.19 28.85
CA GLU A 26 -1.26 -5.05 29.12
C GLU A 26 -0.62 -3.67 28.84
N LYS A 27 -0.94 -2.69 29.68
CA LYS A 27 -0.49 -1.31 29.52
C LYS A 27 0.73 -1.08 30.40
N THR A 28 1.84 -0.80 29.74
CA THR A 28 3.09 -0.39 30.37
C THR A 28 3.09 1.13 30.56
N ARG A 29 4.06 1.67 31.29
CA ARG A 29 4.29 3.12 31.37
C ARG A 29 4.35 3.83 30.02
N HIS A 30 4.77 3.13 28.97
CA HIS A 30 4.76 3.66 27.61
C HIS A 30 3.37 4.12 27.15
N SER A 31 2.28 3.54 27.67
CA SER A 31 0.92 4.00 27.38
C SER A 31 0.62 5.36 28.00
N ILE A 32 1.08 5.61 29.23
CA ILE A 32 0.99 6.92 29.87
C ILE A 32 1.80 7.95 29.07
N ILE A 33 3.05 7.62 28.72
CA ILE A 33 3.93 8.53 27.96
C ILE A 33 3.32 8.85 26.58
N GLY A 34 2.80 7.84 25.88
CA GLY A 34 2.17 8.05 24.57
C GLY A 34 0.93 8.94 24.62
N ASP A 35 0.15 8.86 25.71
CA ASP A 35 -1.08 9.63 25.88
C ASP A 35 -0.85 11.03 26.48
N ILE A 36 0.31 11.30 27.09
CA ILE A 36 0.69 12.66 27.55
C ILE A 36 0.53 13.64 26.38
N HIS A 37 1.15 13.36 25.23
CA HIS A 37 1.12 14.25 24.06
C HIS A 37 -0.25 14.45 23.43
N ARG A 38 -1.22 13.60 23.78
CA ARG A 38 -2.59 13.60 23.24
C ARG A 38 -3.59 14.21 24.21
N THR A 39 -3.18 14.49 25.44
CA THR A 39 -4.04 15.03 26.49
C THR A 39 -4.17 16.54 26.33
N LEU A 40 -5.39 17.03 26.17
CA LEU A 40 -5.70 18.46 26.24
C LEU A 40 -5.66 18.92 27.70
N PHE A 41 -5.02 20.05 27.95
CA PHE A 41 -4.79 20.60 29.28
C PHE A 41 -5.22 22.06 29.36
N ILE A 42 -5.95 22.41 30.41
CA ILE A 42 -6.32 23.79 30.74
C ILE A 42 -5.59 24.18 32.02
N GLY A 43 -4.52 24.95 31.86
CA GLY A 43 -3.76 25.47 32.98
C GLY A 43 -2.60 26.35 32.56
N THR A 44 -1.96 26.92 33.58
CA THR A 44 -0.70 27.65 33.49
C THR A 44 0.46 26.67 33.30
N ARG A 45 1.62 27.20 32.91
CA ARG A 45 2.86 26.42 32.80
C ARG A 45 3.26 25.74 34.11
N ASN A 46 3.02 26.39 35.25
CA ASN A 46 3.32 25.82 36.57
C ASN A 46 2.41 24.63 36.88
N GLU A 47 1.12 24.74 36.56
CA GLU A 47 0.16 23.64 36.72
C GLU A 47 0.47 22.49 35.75
N LEU A 48 0.90 22.76 34.52
CA LEU A 48 1.37 21.74 33.58
C LEU A 48 2.55 20.95 34.15
N ASN A 49 3.55 21.65 34.70
CA ASN A 49 4.72 21.01 35.31
C ASN A 49 4.32 20.14 36.51
N ALA A 50 3.38 20.61 37.32
CA ALA A 50 2.82 19.81 38.42
C ALA A 50 2.11 18.55 37.88
N HIS A 51 1.27 18.69 36.85
CA HIS A 51 0.60 17.58 36.19
C HIS A 51 1.61 16.54 35.66
N LEU A 52 2.63 16.98 34.92
CA LEU A 52 3.69 16.12 34.41
C LEU A 52 4.44 15.41 35.53
N LYS A 53 4.83 16.13 36.58
CA LYS A 53 5.51 15.57 37.75
C LYS A 53 4.74 14.41 38.38
N HIS A 54 3.43 14.58 38.58
CA HIS A 54 2.59 13.54 39.17
C HIS A 54 2.42 12.32 38.25
N TRP A 55 2.22 12.55 36.94
CA TRP A 55 2.03 11.45 35.99
C TRP A 55 3.33 10.71 35.65
N GLN A 56 4.47 11.36 35.81
CA GLN A 56 5.80 10.78 35.63
C GLN A 56 6.35 10.10 36.89
N ASP A 57 5.72 10.23 38.06
CA ASP A 57 6.17 9.64 39.31
C ASP A 57 6.12 8.10 39.29
N GLU A 58 7.31 7.47 39.31
CA GLU A 58 7.48 6.00 39.23
C GLU A 58 7.02 5.26 40.47
N THR A 59 6.92 5.97 41.59
CA THR A 59 6.48 5.39 42.85
C THR A 59 4.98 5.11 42.85
N ILE A 60 4.23 5.82 42.00
CA ILE A 60 2.78 5.67 41.90
C ILE A 60 2.43 4.62 40.85
N GLN A 61 1.74 3.57 41.28
CA GLN A 61 1.38 2.43 40.42
C GLN A 61 0.10 2.70 39.58
N ASN A 62 0.06 3.88 38.96
CA ASN A 62 -1.06 4.36 38.15
C ASN A 62 -1.21 3.66 36.80
N HIS A 63 -0.15 3.04 36.30
CA HIS A 63 -0.15 2.24 35.08
C HIS A 63 -0.99 0.95 35.19
N LEU A 64 -1.21 0.42 36.40
CA LEU A 64 -1.82 -0.91 36.60
C LEU A 64 -3.29 -1.01 36.13
N TYR A 65 -3.97 0.12 35.92
CA TYR A 65 -5.35 0.24 35.43
C TYR A 65 -5.53 1.50 34.58
N TYR A 66 -4.47 1.92 33.89
CA TYR A 66 -4.50 3.13 33.07
C TYR A 66 -5.34 2.94 31.80
N TRP A 67 -6.25 3.86 31.53
CA TRP A 67 -7.00 3.95 30.29
C TRP A 67 -6.73 5.27 29.58
N GLN A 68 -6.79 5.22 28.24
CA GLN A 68 -6.66 6.44 27.44
C GLN A 68 -7.81 7.38 27.84
N GLY A 69 -7.47 8.64 28.15
CA GLY A 69 -8.41 9.62 28.66
C GLY A 69 -8.48 9.72 30.19
N ASP A 70 -7.79 8.86 30.96
CA ASP A 70 -7.75 8.98 32.42
C ASP A 70 -7.25 10.34 32.90
N MET A 71 -6.27 10.93 32.19
CA MET A 71 -5.69 12.23 32.54
C MET A 71 -6.72 13.36 32.46
N SER A 72 -7.63 13.28 31.48
CA SER A 72 -8.62 14.30 31.15
C SER A 72 -10.04 13.95 31.57
N ALA A 73 -10.25 12.78 32.20
CA ALA A 73 -11.55 12.16 32.42
C ALA A 73 -12.32 11.79 31.13
N GLY A 74 -11.64 11.70 29.98
CA GLY A 74 -12.24 11.36 28.69
C GLY A 74 -12.76 9.92 28.59
N ASN A 75 -12.29 9.01 29.45
CA ASN A 75 -12.80 7.64 29.53
C ASN A 75 -14.20 7.54 30.15
N ILE A 76 -14.69 8.59 30.82
CA ILE A 76 -16.01 8.59 31.47
C ILE A 76 -17.14 8.40 30.46
N GLN A 77 -16.99 8.86 29.21
CA GLN A 77 -18.01 8.63 28.19
C GLN A 77 -18.29 7.14 27.95
N MET A 78 -17.35 6.24 28.30
CA MET A 78 -17.50 4.78 28.19
C MET A 78 -18.28 4.17 29.35
N LEU A 79 -18.54 4.92 30.42
CA LEU A 79 -19.28 4.43 31.58
C LEU A 79 -20.75 4.13 31.26
N PHE A 80 -21.30 4.80 30.26
CA PHE A 80 -22.66 4.58 29.76
C PHE A 80 -22.63 3.95 28.37
N PRO A 81 -23.55 3.02 28.05
CA PRO A 81 -23.71 2.53 26.68
C PRO A 81 -24.10 3.67 25.73
N GLU A 82 -23.81 3.49 24.44
CA GLU A 82 -24.23 4.42 23.38
C GLU A 82 -25.76 4.63 23.36
N SER A 83 -26.53 3.61 23.77
CA SER A 83 -27.98 3.66 23.92
C SER A 83 -28.46 4.71 24.93
N ALA A 84 -27.62 5.16 25.87
CA ALA A 84 -27.97 6.23 26.80
C ALA A 84 -28.11 7.61 26.15
N PHE A 85 -27.48 7.81 24.99
CA PHE A 85 -27.55 9.04 24.18
C PHE A 85 -28.37 8.86 22.91
N ARG A 86 -29.12 7.75 22.79
CA ARG A 86 -29.97 7.47 21.64
C ARG A 86 -31.35 8.11 21.81
N LYS A 87 -31.87 8.73 20.76
CA LYS A 87 -33.25 9.24 20.75
C LYS A 87 -34.25 8.09 20.63
N ALA A 88 -35.49 8.31 21.07
CA ALA A 88 -36.51 7.25 21.09
C ALA A 88 -36.89 6.73 19.69
N ASP A 89 -36.71 7.56 18.66
CA ASP A 89 -37.03 7.29 17.25
C ASP A 89 -35.83 6.77 16.43
N GLU A 90 -34.63 6.71 17.02
CA GLU A 90 -33.43 6.20 16.35
C GLU A 90 -33.37 4.67 16.38
N SER A 91 -32.94 4.07 15.26
CA SER A 91 -32.72 2.63 15.11
C SER A 91 -31.78 2.07 16.18
N SER A 92 -31.89 0.77 16.46
CA SER A 92 -30.92 0.06 17.30
C SER A 92 -29.51 0.06 16.72
N GLU A 93 -29.39 0.13 15.39
CA GLU A 93 -28.12 0.25 14.69
C GLU A 93 -27.68 1.72 14.61
N LEU A 94 -26.50 2.04 15.15
CA LEU A 94 -25.95 3.39 15.16
C LEU A 94 -25.42 3.76 13.77
N THR A 95 -25.84 4.91 13.26
CA THR A 95 -25.44 5.41 11.93
C THR A 95 -24.30 6.42 12.00
N GLU A 96 -23.65 6.72 10.88
CA GLU A 96 -22.66 7.81 10.80
C GLU A 96 -23.23 9.15 11.28
N THR A 97 -24.53 9.39 11.02
CA THR A 97 -25.25 10.58 11.50
C THR A 97 -25.24 10.66 13.02
N TYR A 98 -25.42 9.55 13.73
CA TYR A 98 -25.35 9.52 15.19
C TYR A 98 -24.00 10.01 15.70
N TYR A 99 -22.90 9.45 15.17
CA TYR A 99 -21.55 9.81 15.60
C TYR A 99 -21.17 11.26 15.23
N ARG A 100 -21.71 11.79 14.13
CA ARG A 100 -21.52 13.21 13.79
C ARG A 100 -22.20 14.15 14.80
N GLN A 101 -23.34 13.75 15.37
CA GLN A 101 -24.10 14.55 16.32
C GLN A 101 -23.67 14.36 17.78
N LYS A 102 -23.13 13.19 18.15
CA LYS A 102 -22.54 12.98 19.47
C LYS A 102 -21.20 13.71 19.57
N LYS A 103 -21.10 14.67 20.48
CA LYS A 103 -19.89 15.46 20.74
C LYS A 103 -19.35 15.13 22.12
N ALA A 104 -18.04 14.97 22.24
CA ALA A 104 -17.37 14.73 23.51
C ALA A 104 -16.09 15.55 23.59
N VAL A 105 -15.86 16.18 24.74
CA VAL A 105 -14.68 17.00 25.00
C VAL A 105 -14.18 16.71 26.40
N SER A 106 -12.85 16.62 26.55
CA SER A 106 -12.22 16.35 27.83
C SER A 106 -10.93 17.16 28.01
N PHE A 107 -10.67 17.59 29.24
CA PHE A 107 -9.50 18.38 29.62
C PHE A 107 -8.89 17.84 30.91
N ALA A 108 -7.57 17.76 30.94
CA ALA A 108 -6.81 17.68 32.18
C ALA A 108 -6.63 19.08 32.77
N TYR A 109 -6.59 19.18 34.09
CA TYR A 109 -6.22 20.39 34.82
C TYR A 109 -5.58 20.03 36.16
N VAL A 110 -5.07 21.03 36.85
CA VAL A 110 -4.63 20.91 38.25
C VAL A 110 -5.51 21.81 39.09
N ASP A 111 -6.06 21.27 40.17
CA ASP A 111 -6.95 22.03 41.05
C ASP A 111 -6.17 22.97 41.98
N LYS A 112 -6.87 23.81 42.76
CA LYS A 112 -6.24 24.74 43.72
C LYS A 112 -5.35 24.07 44.77
N ALA A 113 -5.55 22.77 45.03
CA ALA A 113 -4.74 22.00 45.97
C ALA A 113 -3.51 21.34 45.32
N GLY A 114 -3.28 21.59 44.02
CA GLY A 114 -2.19 20.98 43.27
C GLY A 114 -2.50 19.56 42.79
N VAL A 115 -3.76 19.12 42.84
CA VAL A 115 -4.17 17.75 42.51
C VAL A 115 -4.50 17.64 41.01
N PRO A 116 -3.84 16.72 40.27
CA PRO A 116 -4.22 16.40 38.89
C PRO A 116 -5.66 15.86 38.83
N SER A 117 -6.46 16.52 37.99
CA SER A 117 -7.88 16.27 37.82
C SER A 117 -8.27 16.30 36.34
N GLY A 118 -9.39 15.68 36.00
CA GLY A 118 -9.95 15.64 34.65
C GLY A 118 -11.38 16.16 34.64
N PHE A 119 -11.76 16.84 33.57
CA PHE A 119 -13.08 17.40 33.33
C PHE A 119 -13.54 17.01 31.93
N SER A 120 -14.69 16.34 31.82
CA SER A 120 -15.22 15.86 30.55
C SER A 120 -16.71 16.17 30.44
N PHE A 121 -17.18 16.40 29.22
CA PHE A 121 -18.60 16.45 28.91
C PHE A 121 -18.90 15.79 27.56
N CYS A 122 -20.09 15.24 27.44
CA CYS A 122 -20.60 14.56 26.26
C CYS A 122 -22.05 14.97 26.02
N TYR A 123 -22.44 15.24 24.78
CA TYR A 123 -23.79 15.70 24.45
C TYR A 123 -24.19 15.37 23.01
N ARG A 124 -25.48 15.46 22.72
CA ARG A 124 -26.05 15.41 21.37
C ARG A 124 -26.28 16.83 20.84
N ALA A 125 -25.67 17.18 19.72
CA ALA A 125 -25.81 18.51 19.10
C ALA A 125 -27.21 18.73 18.49
N ASP A 126 -27.85 17.66 18.00
CA ASP A 126 -29.21 17.68 17.46
C ASP A 126 -30.30 17.50 18.53
N ASP A 127 -29.94 17.03 19.72
CA ASP A 127 -30.84 16.93 20.88
C ASP A 127 -30.14 17.40 22.17
N PRO A 128 -30.23 18.71 22.48
CA PRO A 128 -29.58 19.29 23.66
C PRO A 128 -30.12 18.79 25.00
N SER A 129 -31.13 17.91 25.01
CA SER A 129 -31.64 17.28 26.22
C SER A 129 -30.85 16.03 26.64
N LEU A 130 -29.99 15.49 25.77
CA LEU A 130 -29.16 14.31 26.04
C LEU A 130 -27.70 14.71 26.26
N TRP A 131 -27.25 14.73 27.51
CA TRP A 131 -25.91 15.17 27.88
C TRP A 131 -25.42 14.57 29.22
N LEU A 132 -24.11 14.63 29.42
CA LEU A 132 -23.39 14.21 30.61
C LEU A 132 -22.19 15.13 30.85
N ILE A 133 -21.94 15.47 32.11
CA ILE A 133 -20.75 16.19 32.58
C ILE A 133 -20.09 15.35 33.68
N ALA A 134 -18.77 15.29 33.70
CA ALA A 134 -18.07 14.54 34.71
C ALA A 134 -16.71 15.11 35.10
N ILE A 135 -16.33 14.80 36.34
CA ILE A 135 -15.04 15.16 36.93
C ILE A 135 -14.41 13.90 37.49
N THR A 136 -13.11 13.73 37.25
CA THR A 136 -12.29 12.79 38.01
C THR A 136 -11.23 13.54 38.79
N LYS A 137 -11.17 13.34 40.11
CA LYS A 137 -10.05 13.82 40.94
C LYS A 137 -9.02 12.73 41.12
N ASN A 138 -7.80 13.18 41.42
CA ASN A 138 -6.66 12.29 41.67
C ASN A 138 -6.39 11.36 40.48
N THR A 139 -6.48 11.89 39.26
CA THR A 139 -6.42 11.08 38.03
C THR A 139 -5.13 10.25 37.93
N HIS A 140 -4.04 10.80 38.47
CA HIS A 140 -2.73 10.17 38.55
C HIS A 140 -2.62 9.02 39.56
N LEU A 141 -3.61 8.75 40.41
CA LEU A 141 -3.61 7.66 41.40
C LEU A 141 -4.24 6.36 40.84
N PRO A 142 -4.12 5.21 41.54
CA PRO A 142 -4.84 3.99 41.18
C PRO A 142 -6.37 4.17 41.19
N VAL A 143 -7.08 3.36 40.40
CA VAL A 143 -8.53 3.45 40.15
C VAL A 143 -9.40 3.33 41.42
N GLU A 144 -8.89 2.69 42.47
CA GLU A 144 -9.54 2.60 43.78
C GLU A 144 -9.57 3.95 44.53
N GLN A 145 -8.62 4.82 44.23
CA GLN A 145 -8.39 6.08 44.94
C GLN A 145 -8.98 7.28 44.20
N ARG A 146 -9.15 7.17 42.88
CA ARG A 146 -9.79 8.16 42.02
C ARG A 146 -11.23 8.42 42.42
N GLU A 147 -11.61 9.68 42.50
CA GLU A 147 -12.97 10.10 42.83
C GLU A 147 -13.65 10.58 41.56
N VAL A 148 -14.83 10.04 41.28
CA VAL A 148 -15.58 10.35 40.06
C VAL A 148 -16.92 10.95 40.44
N TYR A 149 -17.26 12.04 39.78
CA TYR A 149 -18.50 12.77 39.92
C TYR A 149 -19.12 12.90 38.54
N VAL A 150 -20.37 12.47 38.38
CA VAL A 150 -21.09 12.47 37.11
C VAL A 150 -22.44 13.14 37.29
N VAL A 151 -22.76 14.08 36.40
CA VAL A 151 -24.10 14.65 36.25
C VAL A 151 -24.62 14.30 34.87
N THR A 152 -25.83 13.74 34.78
CA THR A 152 -26.46 13.36 33.50
C THR A 152 -27.91 13.80 33.42
N SER A 153 -28.39 14.08 32.21
CA SER A 153 -29.79 14.43 31.93
C SER A 153 -30.70 13.21 31.72
N PHE A 154 -30.14 12.06 31.37
CA PHE A 154 -30.90 10.82 31.18
C PHE A 154 -30.90 9.98 32.47
N ASN A 155 -31.91 9.13 32.61
CA ASN A 155 -32.03 8.25 33.78
C ASN A 155 -30.93 7.18 33.79
N PRO A 156 -30.02 7.17 34.78
CA PRO A 156 -28.96 6.18 34.84
C PRO A 156 -29.41 4.83 35.43
N GLU A 157 -30.58 4.77 36.09
CA GLU A 157 -31.11 3.58 36.77
C GLU A 157 -31.07 2.29 35.92
N PRO A 158 -31.48 2.28 34.64
CA PRO A 158 -31.45 1.06 33.82
C PRO A 158 -30.04 0.47 33.65
N TYR A 159 -29.01 1.31 33.77
CA TYR A 159 -27.62 0.93 33.59
C TYR A 159 -26.93 0.55 34.91
N LEU A 160 -27.53 0.90 36.05
CA LEU A 160 -26.98 0.61 37.37
C LEU A 160 -27.37 -0.80 37.86
N VAL A 161 -26.57 -1.35 38.77
CA VAL A 161 -26.94 -2.51 39.60
C VAL A 161 -28.10 -2.15 40.54
N GLU A 162 -28.73 -3.17 41.13
CA GLU A 162 -29.86 -2.94 42.03
C GLU A 162 -29.44 -2.03 43.21
N PRO A 163 -30.31 -1.11 43.68
CA PRO A 163 -29.96 -0.11 44.71
C PRO A 163 -29.28 -0.69 45.96
N GLU A 164 -29.71 -1.89 46.40
CA GLU A 164 -29.17 -2.60 47.57
C GLU A 164 -27.72 -3.08 47.42
N LYS A 165 -27.23 -3.21 46.17
CA LYS A 165 -25.87 -3.67 45.85
C LYS A 165 -24.92 -2.51 45.49
N ARG A 166 -25.42 -1.27 45.44
CA ARG A 166 -24.62 -0.11 45.04
C ARG A 166 -23.64 0.29 46.11
N VAL A 167 -22.43 0.62 45.68
CA VAL A 167 -21.40 1.24 46.51
C VAL A 167 -21.22 2.73 46.21
N THR A 168 -21.85 3.21 45.14
CA THR A 168 -21.90 4.62 44.74
C THR A 168 -23.22 5.26 45.13
N ALA A 169 -23.16 6.55 45.42
CA ALA A 169 -24.33 7.33 45.76
C ALA A 169 -24.96 7.88 44.47
N LEU A 170 -26.29 7.72 44.38
CA LEU A 170 -27.13 8.28 43.33
C LEU A 170 -28.16 9.19 43.98
N SER A 171 -28.22 10.44 43.53
CA SER A 171 -29.32 11.35 43.84
C SER A 171 -29.97 11.86 42.57
N SER A 172 -31.27 12.16 42.67
CA SER A 172 -32.03 12.74 41.55
C SER A 172 -32.65 14.06 41.96
N HIS A 173 -32.69 14.99 41.02
CA HIS A 173 -33.04 16.37 41.28
C HIS A 173 -33.99 16.91 40.19
N THR A 174 -35.13 17.44 40.59
CA THR A 174 -36.18 17.97 39.70
C THR A 174 -35.90 19.41 39.26
N LEU A 175 -35.28 20.20 40.13
CA LEU A 175 -34.93 21.60 39.92
C LEU A 175 -33.55 21.83 40.53
N PHE A 176 -32.49 21.76 39.72
CA PHE A 176 -31.15 22.07 40.18
C PHE A 176 -30.48 23.05 39.24
N PRO A 177 -29.86 24.13 39.75
CA PRO A 177 -28.75 24.73 39.03
C PRO A 177 -27.62 23.68 39.06
N ILE A 178 -27.42 22.99 37.95
CA ILE A 178 -26.30 22.04 37.68
C ILE A 178 -24.96 22.59 38.18
N SER A 179 -24.85 23.92 38.23
CA SER A 179 -23.75 24.71 38.76
C SER A 179 -23.49 24.69 40.28
N ARG A 180 -24.25 23.97 41.10
CA ARG A 180 -23.89 23.80 42.53
C ARG A 180 -23.32 22.41 42.82
N THR A 181 -24.03 21.34 42.46
CA THR A 181 -23.65 19.95 42.84
C THR A 181 -22.29 19.51 42.32
N ILE A 182 -21.98 19.80 41.05
CA ILE A 182 -20.72 19.36 40.45
C ILE A 182 -19.59 20.37 40.66
N VAL A 183 -19.94 21.65 40.80
CA VAL A 183 -18.99 22.77 40.93
C VAL A 183 -18.23 22.72 42.25
N ASP A 184 -18.90 22.32 43.34
CA ASP A 184 -18.26 22.13 44.65
C ASP A 184 -17.15 21.05 44.62
N HIS A 185 -17.09 20.26 43.55
CA HIS A 185 -16.09 19.23 43.33
C HIS A 185 -15.07 19.59 42.24
N ILE A 186 -15.12 20.76 41.59
CA ILE A 186 -14.14 21.13 40.55
C ILE A 186 -12.86 21.72 41.16
N ASN A 187 -12.98 22.50 42.24
CA ASN A 187 -11.84 23.16 42.90
C ASN A 187 -10.95 23.98 41.94
N SER A 188 -11.53 24.58 40.90
CA SER A 188 -10.81 25.34 39.87
C SER A 188 -11.74 26.40 39.28
N PRO A 189 -11.51 27.71 39.53
CA PRO A 189 -12.47 28.77 39.20
C PRO A 189 -12.83 28.80 37.71
N ARG A 190 -11.84 28.53 36.86
CA ARG A 190 -12.00 28.50 35.40
C ARG A 190 -12.83 27.31 34.91
N ILE A 191 -12.58 26.12 35.45
CA ILE A 191 -13.36 24.92 35.08
C ILE A 191 -14.77 25.01 35.68
N GLU A 192 -14.90 25.62 36.86
CA GLU A 192 -16.20 25.93 37.47
C GLU A 192 -17.01 26.85 36.56
N ALA A 193 -16.43 27.99 36.15
CA ALA A 193 -17.07 28.92 35.23
C ALA A 193 -17.49 28.24 33.91
N MET A 194 -16.60 27.43 33.32
CA MET A 194 -16.93 26.62 32.14
C MET A 194 -18.13 25.70 32.40
N ALA A 195 -18.12 24.91 33.48
CA ALA A 195 -19.23 24.02 33.82
C ALA A 195 -20.56 24.75 33.99
N ARG A 196 -20.56 25.98 34.54
CA ARG A 196 -21.76 26.82 34.66
C ARG A 196 -22.33 27.23 33.30
N SER A 197 -21.47 27.47 32.31
CA SER A 197 -21.87 27.89 30.96
C SER A 197 -22.36 26.75 30.05
N LEU A 198 -22.11 25.49 30.43
CA LEU A 198 -22.48 24.32 29.63
C LEU A 198 -23.99 24.05 29.59
N VAL A 199 -24.74 24.41 30.63
CA VAL A 199 -26.17 24.10 30.71
C VAL A 199 -26.99 25.33 31.08
N SER A 200 -27.99 25.64 30.27
CA SER A 200 -28.92 26.74 30.52
C SER A 200 -29.81 26.42 31.73
N GLY A 201 -29.78 27.29 32.75
CA GLY A 201 -30.48 27.08 34.02
C GLY A 201 -32.01 27.09 33.97
N ILE A 202 -32.63 27.56 32.87
CA ILE A 202 -34.09 27.66 32.75
C ILE A 202 -34.70 26.36 32.21
N ASN A 203 -33.99 25.63 31.33
CA ASN A 203 -34.54 24.48 30.61
C ASN A 203 -33.68 23.21 30.69
N ASN A 204 -32.58 23.21 31.45
CA ASN A 204 -31.61 22.10 31.52
C ASN A 204 -31.09 21.64 30.14
N LYS A 205 -31.08 22.55 29.16
CA LYS A 205 -30.58 22.28 27.80
C LYS A 205 -29.09 22.55 27.75
N PHE A 206 -28.34 21.61 27.20
CA PHE A 206 -26.91 21.73 26.98
C PHE A 206 -26.62 22.79 25.91
N ASN A 207 -25.50 23.49 26.03
CA ASN A 207 -25.04 24.40 24.99
C ASN A 207 -24.47 23.59 23.82
N VAL A 208 -25.12 23.65 22.66
CA VAL A 208 -24.72 22.86 21.48
C VAL A 208 -23.34 23.26 20.92
N HIS A 209 -22.84 24.42 21.31
CA HIS A 209 -21.54 24.96 20.91
C HIS A 209 -20.44 24.73 21.96
N ALA A 210 -20.71 23.91 22.98
CA ALA A 210 -19.76 23.60 24.05
C ALA A 210 -18.43 23.03 23.55
N ASP A 211 -18.43 22.36 22.40
CA ASP A 211 -17.23 21.83 21.74
C ASP A 211 -16.20 22.92 21.39
N THR A 212 -16.62 24.18 21.27
CA THR A 212 -15.76 25.36 21.09
C THR A 212 -14.71 25.51 22.20
N PHE A 213 -14.98 24.99 23.41
CA PHE A 213 -13.99 25.00 24.48
C PHE A 213 -12.75 24.17 24.16
N MET A 214 -12.79 23.22 23.20
CA MET A 214 -11.58 22.48 22.79
C MET A 214 -10.44 23.40 22.38
N HIS A 215 -10.76 24.55 21.78
CA HIS A 215 -9.77 25.55 21.38
C HIS A 215 -9.04 26.18 22.57
N CYS A 216 -9.60 26.10 23.77
CA CYS A 216 -9.02 26.71 24.96
C CYS A 216 -8.01 25.79 25.67
N GLY A 217 -7.96 24.51 25.29
CA GLY A 217 -6.97 23.56 25.80
C GLY A 217 -5.70 23.56 24.95
N GLN A 218 -4.56 23.30 25.59
CA GLN A 218 -3.29 23.04 24.92
C GLN A 218 -2.89 21.58 25.11
N TYR A 219 -2.29 20.95 24.11
CA TYR A 219 -1.76 19.61 24.28
C TYR A 219 -0.57 19.61 25.26
N VAL A 220 -0.55 18.64 26.18
CA VAL A 220 0.57 18.47 27.11
C VAL A 220 1.85 18.12 26.33
N THR A 221 2.97 18.72 26.72
CA THR A 221 4.27 18.56 26.05
C THR A 221 5.41 18.61 27.05
N PHE A 222 6.48 17.85 26.81
CA PHE A 222 7.72 17.94 27.60
C PHE A 222 8.60 19.12 27.16
N GLU A 223 8.39 19.66 25.95
CA GLU A 223 9.15 20.78 25.42
C GLU A 223 8.55 22.10 25.90
N PRO A 224 9.24 22.89 26.76
CA PRO A 224 8.69 24.12 27.31
C PRO A 224 8.37 25.18 26.25
N SER A 225 9.04 25.14 25.09
CA SER A 225 8.80 26.04 23.96
C SER A 225 7.50 25.78 23.21
N ARG A 226 6.91 24.57 23.36
CA ARG A 226 5.67 24.18 22.68
C ARG A 226 4.40 24.43 23.49
N PHE A 227 4.52 24.84 24.74
CA PHE A 227 3.38 25.25 25.58
C PHE A 227 3.41 26.76 25.72
N GLU A 228 2.37 27.44 25.23
CA GLU A 228 2.28 28.90 25.27
C GLU A 228 1.71 29.37 26.61
N ASP A 229 2.23 30.48 27.13
CA ASP A 229 1.63 31.13 28.30
C ASP A 229 0.30 31.78 27.89
N ASN A 230 -0.74 31.59 28.70
CA ASN A 230 -2.12 31.83 28.29
C ASN A 230 -2.96 32.53 29.38
N ASP A 231 -2.35 33.30 30.28
CA ASP A 231 -3.03 33.93 31.41
C ASP A 231 -4.27 34.74 31.00
N THR A 232 -4.21 35.47 29.88
CA THR A 232 -5.35 36.23 29.37
C THR A 232 -6.55 35.33 29.02
N LEU A 233 -6.29 34.18 28.37
CA LEU A 233 -7.33 33.22 28.02
C LEU A 233 -7.89 32.53 29.26
N LEU A 234 -7.02 32.15 30.21
CA LEU A 234 -7.45 31.54 31.47
C LEU A 234 -8.31 32.50 32.30
N GLN A 235 -7.95 33.79 32.38
CA GLN A 235 -8.75 34.82 33.05
C GLN A 235 -10.09 35.05 32.34
N LEU A 236 -10.11 34.96 31.00
CA LEU A 236 -11.34 35.07 30.22
C LEU A 236 -12.28 33.89 30.48
N LEU A 237 -11.75 32.66 30.49
CA LEU A 237 -12.52 31.45 30.86
C LEU A 237 -13.11 31.55 32.26
N GLU A 238 -12.38 32.12 33.22
CA GLU A 238 -12.83 32.30 34.58
C GLU A 238 -13.93 33.36 34.71
N LYS A 239 -13.79 34.50 34.01
CA LYS A 239 -14.71 35.63 34.16
C LYS A 239 -15.93 35.54 33.24
N ASN A 240 -15.74 35.18 31.97
CA ASN A 240 -16.75 35.29 30.92
C ASN A 240 -16.63 34.15 29.87
N PRO A 241 -16.82 32.88 30.27
CA PRO A 241 -16.72 31.73 29.35
C PRO A 241 -17.74 31.77 28.20
N ASP A 242 -18.88 32.42 28.42
CA ASP A 242 -19.94 32.58 27.40
C ASP A 242 -19.50 33.38 26.17
N ILE A 243 -18.49 34.26 26.30
CA ILE A 243 -17.94 35.00 25.15
C ILE A 243 -17.31 34.03 24.14
N ILE A 244 -16.67 32.96 24.63
CA ILE A 244 -16.04 31.93 23.79
C ILE A 244 -17.11 31.07 23.12
N LEU A 245 -18.10 30.60 23.91
CA LEU A 245 -19.16 29.73 23.41
C LEU A 245 -20.03 30.39 22.34
N ASN A 246 -20.28 31.69 22.47
CA ASN A 246 -21.16 32.43 21.58
C ASN A 246 -20.42 33.08 20.39
N ASP A 247 -19.10 32.95 20.29
CA ASP A 247 -18.37 33.51 19.15
C ASP A 247 -18.54 32.63 17.90
N SER A 248 -19.25 33.16 16.91
CA SER A 248 -19.57 32.46 15.67
C SER A 248 -18.35 32.05 14.83
N LEU A 249 -17.20 32.73 14.97
CA LEU A 249 -15.99 32.36 14.25
C LEU A 249 -15.39 31.11 14.89
N LEU A 250 -15.19 31.11 16.21
CA LEU A 250 -14.66 29.95 16.93
C LEU A 250 -15.53 28.70 16.71
N GLN A 251 -16.86 28.85 16.71
CA GLN A 251 -17.79 27.75 16.39
C GLN A 251 -17.55 27.14 14.99
N LYS A 252 -17.24 27.96 13.98
CA LYS A 252 -16.94 27.48 12.62
C LYS A 252 -15.59 26.78 12.56
N LEU A 253 -14.60 27.27 13.31
CA LEU A 253 -13.25 26.74 13.34
C LEU A 253 -13.16 25.31 13.90
N ASN A 254 -14.15 24.87 14.69
CA ASN A 254 -14.30 23.46 15.09
C ASN A 254 -14.29 22.48 13.89
N SER A 255 -14.69 22.95 12.69
CA SER A 255 -14.75 22.11 11.48
C SER A 255 -13.46 22.08 10.63
N VAL A 256 -12.44 22.87 10.98
CA VAL A 256 -11.17 22.99 10.21
C VAL A 256 -10.20 21.84 10.52
N GLY A 257 -10.34 21.20 11.68
CA GLY A 257 -9.42 20.14 12.13
C GLY A 257 -8.06 20.66 12.62
N SER A 258 -7.92 21.97 12.85
CA SER A 258 -6.72 22.59 13.43
C SER A 258 -7.00 23.08 14.85
N HIS A 259 -6.17 22.68 15.81
CA HIS A 259 -6.21 23.25 17.16
C HIS A 259 -5.61 24.65 17.16
N LEU A 260 -6.34 25.62 17.72
CA LEU A 260 -5.90 27.01 17.83
C LEU A 260 -4.87 27.16 18.97
N THR A 261 -3.92 28.07 18.81
CA THR A 261 -3.08 28.48 19.95
C THR A 261 -3.86 29.41 20.88
N PRO A 262 -3.48 29.56 22.17
CA PRO A 262 -4.14 30.48 23.07
C PRO A 262 -4.20 31.92 22.54
N ARG A 263 -3.12 32.39 21.90
CA ARG A 263 -3.08 33.69 21.24
C ARG A 263 -4.14 33.80 20.15
N GLN A 264 -4.25 32.77 19.31
CA GLN A 264 -5.22 32.71 18.21
C GLN A 264 -6.67 32.74 18.70
N VAL A 265 -6.99 32.05 19.80
CA VAL A 265 -8.33 32.12 20.41
C VAL A 265 -8.67 33.55 20.81
N ILE A 266 -7.76 34.22 21.54
CA ILE A 266 -7.94 35.60 21.96
C ILE A 266 -8.08 36.55 20.77
N ASP A 267 -7.26 36.35 19.73
CA ASP A 267 -7.28 37.17 18.54
C ASP A 267 -8.57 36.97 17.72
N CYS A 268 -9.08 35.74 17.62
CA CYS A 268 -10.39 35.45 17.05
C CYS A 268 -11.55 36.11 17.81
N LEU A 269 -11.40 36.38 19.12
CA LEU A 269 -12.43 37.08 19.90
C LEU A 269 -12.38 38.61 19.72
N LYS A 270 -11.21 39.18 19.40
CA LYS A 270 -11.02 40.62 19.22
C LYS A 270 -11.48 41.08 17.83
N PRO A 271 -12.51 41.94 17.72
CA PRO A 271 -13.00 42.43 16.42
C PRO A 271 -11.94 43.08 15.54
N GLN A 272 -10.94 43.72 16.15
CA GLN A 272 -9.89 44.44 15.44
C GLN A 272 -8.65 43.60 15.11
N SER A 273 -8.60 42.34 15.53
CA SER A 273 -7.45 41.47 15.25
C SER A 273 -7.29 41.25 13.75
N PRO A 274 -6.06 41.34 13.21
CA PRO A 274 -5.77 40.95 11.82
C PRO A 274 -6.26 39.54 11.49
N LEU A 275 -6.08 38.59 12.42
CA LEU A 275 -6.49 37.20 12.22
C LEU A 275 -8.02 37.08 12.04
N LYS A 276 -8.78 37.76 12.92
CA LYS A 276 -10.24 37.75 12.82
C LYS A 276 -10.72 38.38 11.51
N LYS A 277 -10.10 39.48 11.07
CA LYS A 277 -10.42 40.15 9.81
C LYS A 277 -10.22 39.23 8.60
N VAL A 278 -9.11 38.49 8.56
CA VAL A 278 -8.81 37.55 7.46
C VAL A 278 -9.78 36.35 7.46
N LEU A 279 -10.22 35.89 8.62
CA LEU A 279 -11.12 34.74 8.75
C LEU A 279 -12.61 35.10 8.59
N LEU A 280 -12.99 36.36 8.76
CA LEU A 280 -14.37 36.84 8.67
C LEU A 280 -14.73 37.21 7.23
N ASP A 281 -15.10 36.21 6.40
CA ASP A 281 -15.68 36.53 5.09
C ASP A 281 -16.82 35.60 4.61
N LYS A 282 -17.14 34.51 5.33
CA LYS A 282 -18.09 33.50 4.79
C LYS A 282 -19.12 33.00 5.80
N LYS A 283 -20.39 32.95 5.37
CA LYS A 283 -21.53 32.46 6.17
C LYS A 283 -21.45 30.95 6.45
N THR A 284 -20.93 30.17 5.49
CA THR A 284 -20.72 28.71 5.57
C THR A 284 -19.33 28.36 5.06
N MET A 285 -18.60 27.47 5.74
CA MET A 285 -17.31 26.96 5.26
C MET A 285 -17.50 25.80 4.29
N THR A 286 -17.20 26.04 3.02
CA THR A 286 -17.00 24.99 2.02
C THR A 286 -15.68 24.22 2.28
N LEU A 287 -15.42 23.16 1.50
CA LEU A 287 -14.15 22.42 1.60
C LEU A 287 -12.96 23.34 1.30
N ASP A 288 -13.03 24.14 0.23
CA ASP A 288 -12.02 25.14 -0.13
C ASP A 288 -11.78 26.15 1.01
N ASP A 289 -12.86 26.58 1.68
CA ASP A 289 -12.75 27.50 2.81
C ASP A 289 -12.03 26.88 4.00
N ARG A 290 -12.17 25.58 4.23
CA ARG A 290 -11.44 24.87 5.28
C ARG A 290 -9.95 24.85 4.98
N GLU A 291 -9.57 24.64 3.73
CA GLU A 291 -8.16 24.62 3.33
C GLU A 291 -7.52 26.00 3.43
N LYS A 292 -8.21 27.04 2.93
CA LYS A 292 -7.82 28.44 3.09
C LYS A 292 -7.65 28.81 4.56
N THR A 293 -8.65 28.48 5.38
CA THR A 293 -8.62 28.72 6.83
C THR A 293 -7.48 27.98 7.51
N TYR A 294 -7.20 26.73 7.11
CA TYR A 294 -6.08 25.97 7.62
C TYR A 294 -4.75 26.69 7.35
N VAL A 295 -4.53 27.16 6.11
CA VAL A 295 -3.32 27.91 5.75
C VAL A 295 -3.22 29.21 6.55
N VAL A 296 -4.31 29.99 6.68
CA VAL A 296 -4.34 31.22 7.50
C VAL A 296 -3.89 30.94 8.93
N LEU A 297 -4.47 29.93 9.58
CA LEU A 297 -4.18 29.60 10.98
C LEU A 297 -2.72 29.14 11.16
N ARG A 298 -2.16 28.44 10.17
CA ARG A 298 -0.77 27.97 10.21
C ARG A 298 0.21 29.10 9.96
N LEU A 299 -0.05 29.98 8.99
CA LEU A 299 0.75 31.18 8.75
C LEU A 299 0.71 32.12 9.95
N ASP A 300 -0.45 32.34 10.56
CA ASP A 300 -0.56 33.15 11.78
C ASP A 300 0.28 32.57 12.92
N ARG A 301 0.24 31.26 13.15
CA ARG A 301 1.08 30.59 14.17
C ARG A 301 2.57 30.87 13.95
N LEU A 302 3.01 30.89 12.70
CA LEU A 302 4.39 31.21 12.31
C LEU A 302 4.68 32.73 12.31
N GLY A 303 3.72 33.59 12.63
CA GLY A 303 3.87 35.05 12.57
C GLY A 303 3.86 35.62 11.14
N LEU A 304 3.37 34.84 10.17
CA LEU A 304 3.37 35.13 8.73
C LEU A 304 1.98 35.50 8.18
N LEU A 305 1.08 35.99 9.03
CA LEU A 305 -0.28 36.32 8.61
C LEU A 305 -0.31 37.43 7.54
N LYS A 306 0.63 38.38 7.57
CA LYS A 306 0.69 39.48 6.61
C LYS A 306 0.93 39.00 5.17
N GLN A 307 1.57 37.85 5.01
CA GLN A 307 1.88 37.25 3.72
C GLN A 307 0.67 36.53 3.12
N TYR A 308 -0.37 36.26 3.92
CA TYR A 308 -1.54 35.51 3.47
C TYR A 308 -2.28 36.20 2.31
N GLU A 309 -2.45 37.53 2.34
CA GLU A 309 -3.11 38.26 1.24
C GLU A 309 -2.42 37.95 -0.10
N SER A 310 -1.09 37.99 -0.12
CA SER A 310 -0.29 37.63 -1.30
C SER A 310 -0.38 36.16 -1.71
N VAL A 311 -0.65 35.25 -0.76
CA VAL A 311 -0.81 33.81 -1.03
C VAL A 311 -2.20 33.50 -1.55
N ALA A 312 -3.23 34.14 -0.99
CA ALA A 312 -4.62 33.89 -1.27
C ALA A 312 -5.06 34.34 -2.66
N ASP A 313 -4.32 35.27 -3.28
CA ASP A 313 -4.56 35.75 -4.65
C ASP A 313 -4.34 34.67 -5.75
N SER A 314 -3.81 33.50 -5.39
CA SER A 314 -3.51 32.42 -6.33
C SER A 314 -3.76 31.04 -5.69
N ASP A 315 -4.75 30.31 -6.19
CA ASP A 315 -5.04 28.96 -5.70
C ASP A 315 -3.83 28.01 -5.87
N SER A 316 -3.05 28.16 -6.96
CA SER A 316 -1.84 27.36 -7.18
C SER A 316 -0.73 27.64 -6.16
N LEU A 317 -0.60 28.89 -5.73
CA LEU A 317 0.33 29.27 -4.66
C LEU A 317 -0.17 28.81 -3.30
N LEU A 318 -1.47 28.93 -3.03
CA LEU A 318 -2.09 28.46 -1.80
C LEU A 318 -1.87 26.96 -1.59
N ASP A 319 -2.12 26.15 -2.62
CA ASP A 319 -1.88 24.71 -2.61
C ASP A 319 -0.42 24.36 -2.39
N PHE A 320 0.47 25.11 -3.03
CA PHE A 320 1.90 24.95 -2.86
C PHE A 320 2.34 25.29 -1.43
N VAL A 321 1.90 26.43 -0.89
CA VAL A 321 2.19 26.84 0.49
C VAL A 321 1.63 25.84 1.50
N LYS A 322 0.44 25.27 1.25
CA LYS A 322 -0.10 24.18 2.06
C LYS A 322 0.82 22.97 2.06
N SER A 323 1.35 22.57 0.91
CA SER A 323 2.34 21.49 0.82
C SER A 323 3.62 21.82 1.59
N LEU A 324 4.11 23.06 1.49
CA LEU A 324 5.28 23.51 2.25
C LEU A 324 5.04 23.50 3.76
N LEU A 325 3.88 23.95 4.22
CA LEU A 325 3.50 23.95 5.64
C LEU A 325 3.36 22.55 6.23
N ASN A 326 2.98 21.57 5.39
CA ASN A 326 2.90 20.16 5.78
C ASN A 326 4.28 19.50 5.83
N GLU A 327 5.18 19.83 4.90
CA GLU A 327 6.51 19.20 4.81
C GLU A 327 7.53 19.85 5.76
N PHE A 328 7.55 21.17 5.85
CA PHE A 328 8.62 21.92 6.51
C PHE A 328 8.20 22.60 7.82
N ASP A 329 6.89 22.76 8.06
CA ASP A 329 6.30 23.39 9.25
C ASP A 329 7.05 24.67 9.68
N ASN A 330 7.64 24.68 10.88
CA ASN A 330 8.33 25.84 11.44
C ASN A 330 9.55 26.29 10.63
N GLN A 331 10.14 25.43 9.78
CA GLN A 331 11.32 25.81 8.97
C GLN A 331 10.96 26.79 7.87
N LEU A 332 9.67 26.89 7.48
CA LEU A 332 9.21 27.84 6.48
C LEU A 332 9.36 29.30 6.95
N ILE A 333 9.37 29.55 8.27
CA ILE A 333 9.44 30.90 8.82
C ILE A 333 10.68 31.67 8.36
N GLU A 334 11.83 30.99 8.24
CA GLU A 334 13.09 31.64 7.86
C GLU A 334 13.11 32.06 6.38
N HIS A 335 12.19 31.50 5.59
CA HIS A 335 12.20 31.57 4.13
C HIS A 335 10.96 32.27 3.54
N PHE A 336 9.99 32.67 4.37
CA PHE A 336 8.70 33.18 3.92
C PHE A 336 8.29 34.50 4.62
N THR A 337 9.25 35.34 5.00
CA THR A 337 9.04 36.56 5.80
C THR A 337 8.92 37.85 5.00
N THR A 338 9.49 37.91 3.79
CA THR A 338 9.49 39.14 2.96
C THR A 338 8.64 38.99 1.71
N GLN A 339 8.11 40.10 1.18
CA GLN A 339 7.31 40.07 -0.06
C GLN A 339 8.11 39.45 -1.22
N ARG A 340 9.41 39.75 -1.32
CA ARG A 340 10.28 39.17 -2.34
C ARG A 340 10.36 37.64 -2.28
N GLN A 341 10.35 37.08 -1.07
CA GLN A 341 10.32 35.62 -0.90
C GLN A 341 8.96 35.04 -1.30
N VAL A 342 7.86 35.70 -0.94
CA VAL A 342 6.50 35.28 -1.36
C VAL A 342 6.38 35.32 -2.89
N ASP A 343 6.85 36.39 -3.53
CA ASP A 343 6.87 36.52 -4.99
C ASP A 343 7.71 35.43 -5.65
N PHE A 344 8.84 35.05 -5.03
CA PHE A 344 9.65 33.95 -5.49
C PHE A 344 8.94 32.59 -5.37
N PHE A 345 8.25 32.32 -4.25
CA PHE A 345 7.42 31.11 -4.13
C PHE A 345 6.21 31.13 -5.07
N ARG A 346 5.63 32.30 -5.35
CA ARG A 346 4.60 32.49 -6.39
C ARG A 346 5.14 32.13 -7.77
N PHE A 347 6.35 32.58 -8.07
CA PHE A 347 7.00 32.19 -9.31
C PHE A 347 7.25 30.68 -9.33
N LEU A 348 7.82 30.11 -8.26
CA LEU A 348 8.08 28.68 -8.17
C LEU A 348 6.81 27.84 -8.28
N SER A 349 5.65 28.29 -7.81
CA SER A 349 4.42 27.49 -7.87
C SER A 349 4.01 27.11 -9.30
N HIS A 350 4.47 27.86 -10.30
CA HIS A 350 4.29 27.63 -11.73
C HIS A 350 5.40 26.79 -12.38
N SER A 351 6.52 26.57 -11.68
CA SER A 351 7.63 25.76 -12.16
C SER A 351 7.34 24.27 -12.01
N PRO A 352 7.71 23.43 -13.00
CA PRO A 352 7.65 21.98 -12.86
C PRO A 352 8.62 21.43 -11.80
N TYR A 353 9.55 22.24 -11.28
CA TYR A 353 10.58 21.85 -10.30
C TYR A 353 10.34 22.44 -8.90
N LYS A 354 9.09 22.82 -8.59
CA LYS A 354 8.75 23.65 -7.41
C LYS A 354 9.10 23.02 -6.07
N MET A 355 8.87 21.72 -5.89
CA MET A 355 9.14 21.03 -4.63
C MET A 355 10.63 20.72 -4.44
N GLU A 356 11.32 20.34 -5.52
CA GLU A 356 12.76 20.07 -5.52
C GLU A 356 13.54 21.34 -5.18
N MET A 357 13.15 22.47 -5.78
CA MET A 357 13.73 23.77 -5.45
C MET A 357 13.40 24.19 -4.02
N ALA A 358 12.15 24.02 -3.56
CA ALA A 358 11.79 24.34 -2.18
C ALA A 358 12.56 23.49 -1.15
N ARG A 359 12.74 22.19 -1.41
CA ARG A 359 13.58 21.31 -0.58
C ARG A 359 15.02 21.79 -0.53
N LEU A 360 15.62 22.07 -1.69
CA LEU A 360 16.99 22.57 -1.76
C LEU A 360 17.14 23.87 -0.95
N LEU A 361 16.15 24.76 -1.02
CA LEU A 361 16.16 26.03 -0.32
C LEU A 361 16.01 25.90 1.19
N ILE A 362 15.11 25.04 1.66
CA ILE A 362 14.72 24.95 3.07
C ILE A 362 15.65 24.01 3.86
N THR A 363 16.25 23.00 3.22
CA THR A 363 17.05 21.98 3.91
C THR A 363 18.55 22.27 4.00
N GLN A 364 19.07 23.29 3.30
CA GLN A 364 20.49 23.68 3.37
C GLN A 364 20.83 24.42 4.68
N LYS A 365 20.90 23.67 5.79
CA LYS A 365 21.11 24.18 7.16
C LYS A 365 22.54 24.62 7.54
N SER A 366 23.56 24.38 6.70
CA SER A 366 24.97 24.43 7.14
C SER A 366 25.88 25.44 6.45
N LYS A 367 25.42 26.22 5.47
CA LYS A 367 26.22 27.26 4.82
C LYS A 367 25.65 28.64 5.16
N SER A 368 26.50 29.57 5.60
CA SER A 368 26.13 30.94 6.00
C SER A 368 25.43 31.66 4.84
N VAL A 369 24.10 31.67 4.89
CA VAL A 369 23.19 32.05 3.79
C VAL A 369 23.39 31.14 2.55
N PRO A 370 22.43 30.24 2.22
CA PRO A 370 22.50 29.47 0.99
C PRO A 370 22.74 30.43 -0.19
N VAL A 371 23.75 30.15 -1.02
CA VAL A 371 24.05 30.93 -2.24
C VAL A 371 22.78 31.14 -3.09
N VAL A 372 21.85 30.20 -3.01
CA VAL A 372 20.50 30.26 -3.60
C VAL A 372 19.64 31.42 -3.08
N TRP A 373 19.74 31.87 -1.82
CA TRP A 373 18.98 33.03 -1.31
C TRP A 373 19.61 34.38 -1.67
N LYS A 374 20.95 34.45 -1.80
CA LYS A 374 21.58 35.58 -2.51
C LYS A 374 21.11 35.60 -3.96
N ALA A 375 20.95 34.42 -4.57
CA ALA A 375 20.30 34.28 -5.86
C ALA A 375 18.81 34.65 -5.82
N VAL A 376 18.04 34.50 -4.73
CA VAL A 376 16.62 34.96 -4.68
C VAL A 376 16.48 36.47 -4.79
N THR A 377 17.39 37.23 -4.18
CA THR A 377 17.42 38.69 -4.36
C THR A 377 17.73 39.04 -5.83
N PHE A 378 18.67 38.32 -6.44
CA PHE A 378 18.97 38.40 -7.86
C PHE A 378 17.81 37.91 -8.76
N PHE A 379 17.09 36.87 -8.34
CA PHE A 379 15.99 36.26 -9.07
C PHE A 379 14.85 37.27 -9.20
N HIS A 380 14.52 37.99 -8.12
CA HIS A 380 13.49 39.02 -8.15
C HIS A 380 13.83 40.18 -9.09
N ASP A 381 15.07 40.67 -9.08
CA ASP A 381 15.45 41.87 -9.81
C ASP A 381 15.76 41.63 -11.30
N VAL A 382 16.28 40.44 -11.67
CA VAL A 382 16.79 40.12 -13.02
C VAL A 382 15.99 38.99 -13.69
N PHE A 383 15.70 37.90 -12.98
CA PHE A 383 15.19 36.67 -13.59
C PHE A 383 13.65 36.57 -13.62
N LEU A 384 12.95 37.11 -12.62
CA LEU A 384 11.48 37.19 -12.63
C LEU A 384 10.96 38.12 -13.73
N LYS A 385 11.80 39.06 -14.20
CA LYS A 385 11.53 39.92 -15.35
C LYS A 385 11.89 39.28 -16.68
N GLN A 386 12.48 38.08 -16.68
CA GLN A 386 12.78 37.35 -17.90
C GLN A 386 11.51 36.64 -18.35
N ASP A 387 10.87 37.13 -19.41
CA ASP A 387 9.65 36.51 -19.98
C ASP A 387 9.93 35.18 -20.71
N ASP A 388 11.20 34.79 -20.80
CA ASP A 388 11.63 33.60 -21.51
C ASP A 388 11.66 32.34 -20.61
N HIS A 389 10.57 31.58 -20.65
CA HIS A 389 10.43 30.31 -19.93
C HIS A 389 11.50 29.28 -20.27
N TYR A 390 12.11 29.35 -21.46
CA TYR A 390 13.18 28.43 -21.85
C TYR A 390 14.45 28.70 -21.05
N ILE A 391 14.85 29.97 -20.96
CA ILE A 391 15.99 30.40 -20.15
C ILE A 391 15.74 30.02 -18.69
N GLN A 392 14.50 30.23 -18.21
CA GLN A 392 14.15 29.89 -16.84
C GLN A 392 14.36 28.40 -16.53
N ALA A 393 13.91 27.51 -17.43
CA ALA A 393 14.05 26.08 -17.27
C ALA A 393 15.51 25.62 -17.27
N VAL A 394 16.35 26.16 -18.17
CA VAL A 394 17.79 25.83 -18.25
C VAL A 394 18.51 26.26 -16.97
N VAL A 395 18.26 27.49 -16.50
CA VAL A 395 18.90 28.03 -15.29
C VAL A 395 18.51 27.23 -14.05
N PHE A 396 17.24 26.86 -13.88
CA PHE A 396 16.84 26.05 -12.72
C PHE A 396 17.45 24.68 -12.70
N GLN A 397 17.50 23.99 -13.84
CA GLN A 397 18.14 22.69 -13.90
C GLN A 397 19.63 22.78 -13.62
N LEU A 398 20.31 23.83 -14.10
CA LEU A 398 21.71 24.05 -13.78
C LEU A 398 21.92 24.30 -12.29
N LEU A 399 21.05 25.04 -11.63
CA LEU A 399 21.14 25.26 -10.17
C LEU A 399 20.83 24.02 -9.33
N LEU A 400 19.99 23.11 -9.84
CA LEU A 400 19.78 21.81 -9.22
C LEU A 400 21.04 20.93 -9.33
N ILE A 401 21.81 21.08 -10.41
CA ILE A 401 23.06 20.33 -10.64
C ILE A 401 24.25 20.97 -9.90
N ASP A 402 24.33 22.30 -9.93
CA ASP A 402 25.39 23.11 -9.33
C ASP A 402 24.79 24.26 -8.47
N PRO A 403 24.47 23.98 -7.19
CA PRO A 403 23.89 24.98 -6.29
C PRO A 403 24.84 26.11 -5.88
N GLU A 404 26.11 26.08 -6.30
CA GLU A 404 27.15 27.02 -5.89
C GLU A 404 27.33 28.21 -6.85
N LEU A 405 26.56 28.27 -7.94
CA LEU A 405 26.61 29.36 -8.92
C LEU A 405 26.34 30.74 -8.27
N THR A 406 27.26 31.69 -8.47
CA THR A 406 27.14 33.05 -7.92
C THR A 406 26.15 33.92 -8.72
N PRO A 407 25.60 35.01 -8.16
CA PRO A 407 24.74 35.94 -8.89
C PRO A 407 25.39 36.50 -10.18
N GLU A 408 26.69 36.77 -10.16
CA GLU A 408 27.43 37.25 -11.34
C GLU A 408 27.50 36.17 -12.42
N GLN A 409 27.74 34.91 -12.04
CA GLN A 409 27.72 33.77 -12.95
C GLN A 409 26.33 33.56 -13.54
N LEU A 410 25.27 33.63 -12.72
CA LEU A 410 23.89 33.54 -13.19
C LEU A 410 23.54 34.68 -14.18
N THR A 411 24.00 35.90 -13.91
CA THR A 411 23.85 37.04 -14.83
C THR A 411 24.50 36.75 -16.18
N LEU A 412 25.78 36.33 -16.16
CA LEU A 412 26.51 35.99 -17.38
C LEU A 412 25.85 34.85 -18.16
N LEU A 413 25.28 33.87 -17.47
CA LEU A 413 24.58 32.76 -18.09
C LEU A 413 23.27 33.21 -18.74
N ILE A 414 22.47 34.04 -18.06
CA ILE A 414 21.23 34.61 -18.60
C ILE A 414 21.52 35.53 -19.79
N ASP A 415 22.51 36.41 -19.68
CA ASP A 415 22.93 37.31 -20.75
C ASP A 415 23.40 36.51 -21.97
N SER A 416 24.16 35.44 -21.75
CA SER A 416 24.64 34.59 -22.84
C SER A 416 23.52 33.77 -23.47
N LEU A 417 22.51 33.35 -22.69
CA LEU A 417 21.32 32.69 -23.23
C LEU A 417 20.37 33.66 -23.95
N THR A 418 20.53 34.97 -23.78
CA THR A 418 19.67 36.00 -24.36
C THR A 418 20.24 36.53 -25.68
N PRO A 419 19.50 36.51 -26.80
CA PRO A 419 18.15 35.98 -26.96
C PRO A 419 18.14 34.45 -27.09
N SER A 420 17.18 33.77 -26.43
CA SER A 420 17.13 32.29 -26.49
C SER A 420 16.64 31.77 -27.84
N LYS A 421 16.05 32.65 -28.67
CA LYS A 421 15.28 32.33 -29.88
C LYS A 421 15.93 31.25 -30.75
N PHE A 422 17.25 31.25 -30.90
CA PHE A 422 17.94 30.23 -31.72
C PHE A 422 18.09 28.90 -30.99
N LEU A 423 18.49 28.93 -29.72
CA LEU A 423 18.70 27.72 -28.92
C LEU A 423 17.37 27.01 -28.58
N SER A 424 16.33 27.77 -28.26
CA SER A 424 15.00 27.22 -27.93
C SER A 424 14.31 26.55 -29.12
N GLN A 425 14.73 26.85 -30.36
CA GLN A 425 14.28 26.14 -31.55
C GLN A 425 14.93 24.77 -31.73
N VAL A 426 16.16 24.59 -31.23
CA VAL A 426 16.99 23.42 -31.56
C VAL A 426 17.33 22.52 -30.37
N PHE A 427 17.19 22.99 -29.14
CA PHE A 427 17.50 22.23 -27.93
C PHE A 427 16.31 22.16 -26.97
N ASN A 428 16.09 21.00 -26.34
CA ASN A 428 15.29 20.92 -25.11
C ASN A 428 16.11 21.47 -23.92
N PRO A 429 15.50 22.20 -22.95
CA PRO A 429 16.22 22.70 -21.76
C PRO A 429 17.05 21.64 -21.03
N VAL A 430 16.55 20.41 -20.92
CA VAL A 430 17.24 19.30 -20.25
C VAL A 430 18.51 18.89 -20.99
N GLU A 431 18.41 18.76 -22.32
CA GLU A 431 19.53 18.34 -23.16
C GLU A 431 20.64 19.39 -23.17
N LEU A 432 20.26 20.66 -23.33
CA LEU A 432 21.20 21.78 -23.27
C LEU A 432 21.88 21.85 -21.89
N THR A 433 21.10 21.73 -20.81
CA THR A 433 21.63 21.75 -19.44
C THR A 433 22.60 20.59 -19.19
N GLY A 434 22.24 19.38 -19.62
CA GLY A 434 23.10 18.19 -19.50
C GLY A 434 24.41 18.30 -20.30
N TYR A 435 24.38 19.00 -21.44
CA TYR A 435 25.58 19.33 -22.20
C TYR A 435 26.43 20.38 -21.48
N LEU A 436 25.82 21.50 -21.05
CA LEU A 436 26.50 22.61 -20.38
C LEU A 436 27.13 22.22 -19.05
N ALA A 437 26.46 21.38 -18.25
CA ALA A 437 26.99 20.89 -16.99
C ALA A 437 28.33 20.13 -17.14
N LYS A 438 28.57 19.52 -18.31
CA LYS A 438 29.83 18.83 -18.66
C LYS A 438 30.95 19.79 -19.09
N GLN A 439 30.64 21.05 -19.42
CA GLN A 439 31.59 22.03 -19.92
C GLN A 439 32.23 22.83 -18.77
N GLN A 440 33.03 22.15 -17.94
CA GLN A 440 33.78 22.80 -16.86
C GLN A 440 35.14 23.34 -17.37
N PRO A 441 35.65 24.46 -16.83
CA PRO A 441 35.07 25.34 -15.79
C PRO A 441 33.93 26.26 -16.33
N PHE A 442 33.16 26.93 -15.46
CA PHE A 442 32.00 27.79 -15.81
C PHE A 442 32.21 28.70 -17.05
N GLY A 443 33.39 29.32 -17.21
CA GLY A 443 33.70 30.16 -18.37
C GLY A 443 33.48 29.46 -19.72
N ARG A 444 33.76 28.15 -19.81
CA ARG A 444 33.49 27.36 -21.01
C ARG A 444 32.00 27.21 -21.30
N GLN A 445 31.14 27.17 -20.28
CA GLN A 445 29.69 27.09 -20.49
C GLN A 445 29.20 28.31 -21.25
N VAL A 446 29.63 29.50 -20.83
CA VAL A 446 29.31 30.79 -21.47
C VAL A 446 29.85 30.86 -22.90
N GLU A 447 31.11 30.46 -23.12
CA GLU A 447 31.71 30.40 -24.46
C GLU A 447 30.92 29.49 -25.40
N ARG A 448 30.57 28.28 -24.95
CA ARG A 448 29.78 27.33 -25.76
C ARG A 448 28.40 27.85 -26.09
N ILE A 449 27.72 28.54 -25.16
CA ILE A 449 26.41 29.15 -25.44
C ILE A 449 26.55 30.18 -26.58
N LYS A 450 27.56 31.05 -26.52
CA LYS A 450 27.80 32.07 -27.56
C LYS A 450 28.16 31.46 -28.91
N GLU A 451 29.00 30.43 -28.92
CA GLU A 451 29.33 29.68 -30.13
C GLU A 451 28.08 29.04 -30.77
N MET A 452 27.25 28.37 -29.96
CA MET A 452 26.01 27.76 -30.42
C MET A 452 25.05 28.81 -30.97
N GLN A 453 24.87 29.94 -30.29
CA GLN A 453 24.03 31.03 -30.77
C GLN A 453 24.55 31.59 -32.10
N ALA A 454 25.85 31.87 -32.22
CA ALA A 454 26.45 32.39 -33.46
C ALA A 454 26.30 31.39 -34.61
N TYR A 455 26.50 30.10 -34.33
CA TYR A 455 26.34 29.02 -35.29
C TYR A 455 24.89 28.93 -35.80
N PHE A 456 23.92 28.82 -34.89
CA PHE A 456 22.51 28.69 -35.27
C PHE A 456 21.90 29.99 -35.81
N ALA A 457 22.43 31.16 -35.44
CA ALA A 457 22.05 32.44 -36.06
C ALA A 457 22.46 32.52 -37.53
N ASN A 458 23.54 31.84 -37.94
CA ASN A 458 23.96 31.75 -39.34
C ASN A 458 23.23 30.61 -40.09
N VAL A 459 23.00 29.47 -39.43
CA VAL A 459 22.45 28.27 -40.06
C VAL A 459 20.93 28.32 -40.22
N LEU A 460 20.18 28.75 -39.18
CA LEU A 460 18.71 28.73 -39.20
C LEU A 460 18.10 29.62 -40.30
N PRO A 461 18.61 30.84 -40.60
CA PRO A 461 18.10 31.64 -41.70
C PRO A 461 18.25 30.95 -43.06
N LYS A 462 19.31 30.17 -43.28
CA LYS A 462 19.51 29.43 -44.54
C LYS A 462 18.45 28.35 -44.74
N PHE A 463 18.08 27.65 -43.66
CA PHE A 463 16.93 26.74 -43.67
C PHE A 463 15.62 27.50 -43.94
N ALA A 464 15.43 28.70 -43.36
CA ALA A 464 14.24 29.53 -43.60
C ALA A 464 14.14 30.05 -45.04
N THR A 465 15.25 30.48 -45.65
CA THR A 465 15.29 30.92 -47.06
C THR A 465 14.98 29.76 -48.01
N ALA A 466 15.51 28.56 -47.73
CA ALA A 466 15.17 27.36 -48.51
C ALA A 466 13.67 27.03 -48.44
N GLN A 467 13.01 27.27 -47.30
CA GLN A 467 11.55 27.10 -47.15
C GLN A 467 10.74 28.11 -47.95
N THR A 468 11.12 29.40 -47.88
CA THR A 468 10.37 30.48 -48.57
C THR A 468 10.38 30.28 -50.07
N LEU A 469 11.49 29.79 -50.63
CA LEU A 469 11.60 29.48 -52.06
C LEU A 469 10.70 28.30 -52.50
N ARG A 470 10.17 27.50 -51.57
CA ARG A 470 9.49 26.22 -51.86
C ARG A 470 8.09 26.06 -51.27
N ASN A 471 7.57 27.06 -50.57
CA ASN A 471 6.21 27.10 -50.00
C ASN A 471 5.84 25.89 -49.09
N LYS A 472 6.79 25.34 -48.31
CA LYS A 472 6.52 24.28 -47.31
C LYS A 472 7.12 24.64 -45.93
N PRO A 473 6.36 24.52 -44.82
CA PRO A 473 6.89 24.78 -43.47
C PRO A 473 7.75 23.62 -42.95
N LEU A 474 8.72 23.91 -42.06
CA LEU A 474 9.48 22.87 -41.36
C LEU A 474 8.61 22.08 -40.39
N GLN A 475 8.88 20.78 -40.30
CA GLN A 475 8.37 19.93 -39.22
C GLN A 475 8.91 20.43 -37.87
N PRO A 476 8.08 20.66 -36.84
CA PRO A 476 8.52 21.19 -35.54
C PRO A 476 9.62 20.35 -34.86
N ASP A 477 9.62 19.04 -35.07
CA ASP A 477 10.59 18.12 -34.48
C ASP A 477 11.93 18.08 -35.24
N PHE A 478 11.95 18.51 -36.51
CA PHE A 478 13.17 18.60 -37.32
C PHE A 478 14.18 19.57 -36.71
N LEU A 479 13.71 20.75 -36.28
CA LEU A 479 14.56 21.77 -35.67
C LEU A 479 15.18 21.28 -34.36
N LYS A 480 14.42 20.58 -33.52
CA LYS A 480 14.92 19.98 -32.28
C LYS A 480 15.98 18.90 -32.52
N GLY A 481 15.92 18.20 -33.66
CA GLY A 481 16.95 17.23 -34.06
C GLY A 481 18.29 17.88 -34.42
N LEU A 482 18.30 19.16 -34.80
CA LEU A 482 19.53 19.88 -35.19
C LEU A 482 20.46 20.13 -33.99
N GLY A 483 19.91 20.38 -32.80
CA GLY A 483 20.73 20.61 -31.60
C GLY A 483 21.54 19.38 -31.23
N LYS A 484 20.90 18.21 -31.23
CA LYS A 484 21.60 16.93 -30.99
C LYS A 484 22.69 16.67 -32.02
N ARG A 485 22.40 16.87 -33.31
CA ARG A 485 23.39 16.67 -34.40
C ARG A 485 24.58 17.62 -34.30
N TYR A 486 24.36 18.83 -33.80
CA TYR A 486 25.45 19.77 -33.50
C TYR A 486 26.32 19.26 -32.35
N ILE A 487 25.72 18.77 -31.27
CA ILE A 487 26.46 18.12 -30.16
C ILE A 487 27.26 16.90 -30.66
N ASP A 488 26.71 16.16 -31.62
CA ASP A 488 27.36 15.00 -32.25
C ASP A 488 28.42 15.38 -33.33
N GLY A 489 28.61 16.66 -33.65
CA GLY A 489 29.68 17.16 -34.54
C GLY A 489 29.38 17.18 -36.05
N GLN A 490 28.12 17.19 -36.49
CA GLN A 490 27.76 17.23 -37.91
C GLN A 490 27.80 18.67 -38.50
N ASP A 491 28.27 18.84 -39.75
CA ASP A 491 28.22 20.13 -40.45
C ASP A 491 26.82 20.39 -41.07
N LEU A 492 26.07 21.30 -40.46
CA LEU A 492 24.71 21.62 -40.88
C LEU A 492 24.64 22.55 -42.10
N HIS A 493 25.76 23.13 -42.60
CA HIS A 493 25.72 24.04 -43.74
C HIS A 493 25.35 23.37 -45.06
N ILE A 494 25.79 22.13 -45.28
CA ILE A 494 25.47 21.37 -46.50
C ILE A 494 24.01 20.86 -46.45
N LEU A 495 23.46 20.73 -45.24
CA LEU A 495 22.11 20.23 -45.02
C LEU A 495 21.02 21.30 -45.20
N THR A 496 21.39 22.57 -45.45
CA THR A 496 20.42 23.67 -45.62
C THR A 496 19.51 23.51 -46.85
N ILE A 497 19.84 22.60 -47.78
CA ILE A 497 19.00 22.25 -48.92
C ILE A 497 17.89 21.24 -48.58
N CYS A 498 17.93 20.68 -47.36
CA CYS A 498 17.01 19.65 -46.87
C CYS A 498 15.93 20.25 -45.97
N GLU A 499 14.71 19.72 -46.09
CA GLU A 499 13.50 20.16 -45.39
C GLU A 499 13.03 19.15 -44.33
N ASN A 500 13.55 17.93 -44.38
CA ASN A 500 13.21 16.84 -43.48
C ASN A 500 14.37 15.82 -43.39
N ASP A 501 14.28 14.89 -42.44
CA ASP A 501 15.32 13.89 -42.21
C ASP A 501 15.55 12.94 -43.41
N ASN A 502 14.52 12.66 -44.23
CA ASN A 502 14.68 11.81 -45.42
C ASN A 502 15.55 12.49 -46.48
N GLN A 503 15.39 13.80 -46.66
CA GLN A 503 16.22 14.58 -47.57
C GLN A 503 17.67 14.68 -47.06
N ILE A 504 17.88 14.83 -45.74
CA ILE A 504 19.23 14.77 -45.14
C ILE A 504 19.90 13.44 -45.47
N LYS A 505 19.20 12.33 -45.27
CA LYS A 505 19.72 10.99 -45.55
C LYS A 505 20.10 10.83 -47.03
N ALA A 506 19.21 11.23 -47.95
CA ALA A 506 19.48 11.15 -49.38
C ALA A 506 20.63 12.08 -49.80
N CYS A 507 20.71 13.28 -49.23
CA CYS A 507 21.79 14.23 -49.47
C CYS A 507 23.15 13.65 -49.06
N GLN A 508 23.23 13.01 -47.89
CA GLN A 508 24.44 12.31 -47.44
C GLN A 508 24.85 11.20 -48.42
N VAL A 509 23.91 10.37 -48.87
CA VAL A 509 24.18 9.31 -49.88
C VAL A 509 24.71 9.90 -51.19
N LEU A 510 24.14 11.01 -51.65
CA LEU A 510 24.59 11.65 -52.89
C LEU A 510 25.97 12.31 -52.73
N LEU A 511 26.27 12.91 -51.57
CA LEU A 511 27.61 13.43 -51.25
C LEU A 511 28.66 12.32 -51.28
N GLU A 512 28.35 11.15 -50.69
CA GLU A 512 29.21 9.97 -50.74
C GLU A 512 29.48 9.49 -52.17
N LEU A 513 28.48 9.61 -53.06
CA LEU A 513 28.59 9.24 -54.48
C LEU A 513 29.28 10.31 -55.35
N GLY A 514 29.79 11.39 -54.73
CA GLY A 514 30.53 12.45 -55.40
C GLY A 514 29.65 13.36 -56.26
N PHE A 515 28.36 13.50 -55.94
CA PHE A 515 27.52 14.49 -56.59
C PHE A 515 27.90 15.89 -56.11
N PRO A 516 28.19 16.84 -57.02
CA PRO A 516 28.57 18.17 -56.65
C PRO A 516 27.36 18.96 -56.11
N PRO A 517 27.57 19.99 -55.26
CA PRO A 517 26.50 20.73 -54.59
C PRO A 517 25.42 21.28 -55.53
N GLU A 518 25.79 21.62 -56.76
CA GLU A 518 24.86 22.12 -57.78
C GLU A 518 23.83 21.05 -58.16
N ILE A 519 24.24 19.78 -58.28
CA ILE A 519 23.32 18.68 -58.60
C ILE A 519 22.46 18.32 -57.39
N LEU A 520 23.03 18.39 -56.17
CA LEU A 520 22.27 18.18 -54.92
C LEU A 520 21.11 19.17 -54.81
N ALA A 521 21.34 20.43 -55.19
CA ALA A 521 20.34 21.48 -55.16
C ALA A 521 19.13 21.22 -56.08
N PHE A 522 19.28 20.42 -57.15
CA PHE A 522 18.17 20.01 -58.03
C PHE A 522 17.58 18.64 -57.66
N THR A 523 18.37 17.76 -57.04
CA THR A 523 18.01 16.35 -56.82
C THR A 523 17.32 16.13 -55.47
N VAL A 524 17.88 16.70 -54.40
CA VAL A 524 17.37 16.59 -53.01
C VAL A 524 15.96 17.21 -52.82
N PRO A 525 15.51 18.22 -53.57
CA PRO A 525 14.16 18.77 -53.39
C PRO A 525 13.05 17.90 -53.98
N ASN A 526 13.38 16.96 -54.86
CA ASN A 526 12.39 16.11 -55.50
C ASN A 526 12.10 14.91 -54.59
N ASP A 527 10.95 14.95 -53.90
CA ASP A 527 10.54 13.93 -52.93
C ASP A 527 10.53 12.51 -53.53
N ALA A 528 10.13 12.35 -54.80
CA ALA A 528 10.14 11.05 -55.47
C ALA A 528 11.56 10.51 -55.71
N VAL A 529 12.49 11.40 -56.04
CA VAL A 529 13.91 11.07 -56.21
C VAL A 529 14.58 10.77 -54.86
N VAL A 530 14.29 11.55 -53.83
CA VAL A 530 14.77 11.33 -52.45
C VAL A 530 14.33 9.97 -51.91
N LEU A 531 13.05 9.63 -52.09
CA LEU A 531 12.51 8.32 -51.72
C LEU A 531 13.24 7.20 -52.48
N ALA A 532 13.40 7.34 -53.79
CA ALA A 532 14.12 6.34 -54.59
C ALA A 532 15.58 6.17 -54.18
N ILE A 533 16.31 7.27 -53.91
CA ILE A 533 17.70 7.24 -53.44
C ILE A 533 17.78 6.52 -52.11
N ASN A 534 16.95 6.90 -51.13
CA ASN A 534 16.94 6.27 -49.81
C ASN A 534 16.58 4.77 -49.90
N HIS A 535 15.68 4.40 -50.83
CA HIS A 535 15.35 2.99 -51.06
C HIS A 535 16.50 2.22 -51.73
N LEU A 536 17.11 2.77 -52.78
CA LEU A 536 18.26 2.15 -53.46
C LEU A 536 19.45 2.01 -52.53
N ASP A 537 19.74 3.03 -51.72
CA ASP A 537 20.72 2.98 -50.62
C ASP A 537 20.42 1.82 -49.66
N SER A 538 19.19 1.78 -49.12
CA SER A 538 18.77 0.70 -48.21
C SER A 538 18.80 -0.70 -48.82
N LEU A 539 18.77 -0.80 -50.15
CA LEU A 539 18.82 -2.04 -50.93
C LEU A 539 20.24 -2.41 -51.39
N ASN A 540 21.28 -1.68 -50.97
CA ASN A 540 22.66 -1.83 -51.43
C ASN A 540 22.83 -1.65 -52.95
N LEU A 541 21.95 -0.88 -53.57
CA LEU A 541 21.97 -0.54 -54.99
C LEU A 541 22.51 0.87 -55.25
N LYS A 542 23.35 1.40 -54.34
CA LYS A 542 23.99 2.73 -54.47
C LYS A 542 24.66 2.95 -55.84
N ALA A 543 25.33 1.92 -56.36
CA ALA A 543 26.00 1.98 -57.66
C ALA A 543 25.05 2.23 -58.85
N ALA A 544 23.78 1.84 -58.72
CA ALA A 544 22.76 2.05 -59.75
C ALA A 544 22.18 3.47 -59.73
N ILE A 545 22.32 4.23 -58.62
CA ILE A 545 21.75 5.57 -58.47
C ILE A 545 22.25 6.52 -59.57
N LYS A 546 23.56 6.56 -59.81
CA LYS A 546 24.15 7.47 -60.81
C LYS A 546 23.73 7.16 -62.26
N PRO A 547 23.79 5.89 -62.72
CA PRO A 547 23.23 5.51 -64.03
C PRO A 547 21.73 5.81 -64.17
N LEU A 548 20.92 5.51 -63.15
CA LEU A 548 19.47 5.68 -63.22
C LEU A 548 19.05 7.16 -63.27
N LEU A 549 19.69 8.01 -62.47
CA LEU A 549 19.43 9.46 -62.49
C LEU A 549 19.83 10.13 -63.81
N ASN A 550 20.66 9.47 -64.63
CA ASN A 550 21.01 9.96 -65.97
C ASN A 550 20.01 9.53 -67.06
N ILE A 551 19.02 8.69 -66.74
CA ILE A 551 17.99 8.26 -67.70
C ILE A 551 16.80 9.23 -67.61
N PRO A 552 16.50 10.04 -68.66
CA PRO A 552 15.44 11.05 -68.58
C PRO A 552 14.06 10.46 -68.26
N LEU A 553 13.75 9.27 -68.81
CA LEU A 553 12.48 8.58 -68.58
C LEU A 553 12.31 8.12 -67.13
N PHE A 554 13.41 7.90 -66.40
CA PHE A 554 13.36 7.48 -64.99
C PHE A 554 12.77 8.56 -64.09
N HIS A 555 13.11 9.83 -64.32
CA HIS A 555 12.53 10.97 -63.57
C HIS A 555 11.02 11.08 -63.74
N VAL A 556 10.50 10.76 -64.94
CA VAL A 556 9.06 10.76 -65.23
C VAL A 556 8.35 9.63 -64.47
N VAL A 557 8.94 8.44 -64.48
CA VAL A 557 8.36 7.26 -63.84
C VAL A 557 8.45 7.31 -62.31
N LEU A 558 9.47 7.94 -61.75
CA LEU A 558 9.63 8.11 -60.30
C LEU A 558 8.45 8.85 -59.65
N VAL A 559 7.91 9.88 -60.31
CA VAL A 559 6.75 10.61 -59.80
C VAL A 559 5.54 9.69 -59.68
N ALA A 560 5.27 8.87 -60.70
CA ALA A 560 4.20 7.88 -60.64
C ALA A 560 4.48 6.81 -59.57
N MET A 561 5.73 6.31 -59.48
CA MET A 561 6.14 5.31 -58.49
C MET A 561 5.98 5.78 -57.05
N SER A 562 6.25 7.06 -56.77
CA SER A 562 6.17 7.62 -55.41
C SER A 562 4.77 7.50 -54.78
N THR A 563 3.74 7.31 -55.61
CA THR A 563 2.36 7.11 -55.16
C THR A 563 2.01 5.66 -54.79
N TYR A 564 2.92 4.70 -55.05
CA TYR A 564 2.65 3.28 -54.83
C TYR A 564 3.00 2.82 -53.40
N PRO A 565 2.45 1.70 -52.92
CA PRO A 565 2.90 1.09 -51.66
C PRO A 565 4.42 0.84 -51.62
N LEU A 566 5.05 1.12 -50.48
CA LEU A 566 6.50 1.05 -50.25
C LEU A 566 7.18 -0.21 -50.81
N LEU A 567 6.61 -1.39 -50.55
CA LEU A 567 7.17 -2.66 -51.03
C LEU A 567 7.15 -2.76 -52.56
N GLN A 568 6.11 -2.23 -53.21
CA GLN A 568 6.02 -2.20 -54.67
C GLN A 568 7.05 -1.24 -55.26
N GLN A 569 7.27 -0.09 -54.61
CA GLN A 569 8.32 0.84 -55.02
C GLN A 569 9.70 0.15 -54.98
N ARG A 570 10.03 -0.52 -53.86
CA ARG A 570 11.30 -1.26 -53.72
C ARG A 570 11.44 -2.36 -54.77
N ALA A 571 10.40 -3.17 -55.00
CA ALA A 571 10.44 -4.24 -55.98
C ALA A 571 10.66 -3.74 -57.42
N LEU A 572 9.96 -2.67 -57.81
CA LEU A 572 10.14 -2.03 -59.12
C LEU A 572 11.55 -1.43 -59.26
N LEU A 573 12.05 -0.76 -58.22
CA LEU A 573 13.41 -0.19 -58.22
C LEU A 573 14.49 -1.27 -58.38
N ILE A 574 14.34 -2.43 -57.74
CA ILE A 574 15.25 -3.57 -57.91
C ILE A 574 15.29 -4.02 -59.37
N PHE A 575 14.12 -4.28 -59.97
CA PHE A 575 14.03 -4.79 -61.34
C PHE A 575 14.59 -3.81 -62.38
N VAL A 576 14.37 -2.51 -62.17
CA VAL A 576 14.92 -1.46 -63.05
C VAL A 576 16.42 -1.28 -62.83
N ALA A 577 16.88 -1.21 -61.59
CA ALA A 577 18.30 -1.06 -61.25
C ALA A 577 19.17 -2.21 -61.75
N GLN A 578 18.59 -3.42 -61.84
CA GLN A 578 19.26 -4.63 -62.32
C GLN A 578 19.05 -4.92 -63.82
N GLY A 579 18.26 -4.09 -64.53
CA GLY A 579 18.00 -4.26 -65.96
C GLY A 579 17.08 -5.45 -66.31
N LEU A 580 16.30 -5.97 -65.36
CA LEU A 580 15.36 -7.08 -65.55
C LEU A 580 14.10 -6.67 -66.33
N VAL A 581 13.75 -5.39 -66.24
CA VAL A 581 12.59 -4.79 -66.90
C VAL A 581 13.03 -3.45 -67.44
N LYS A 582 12.71 -3.19 -68.72
CA LYS A 582 12.89 -1.86 -69.30
C LYS A 582 11.87 -0.90 -68.71
N ILE A 583 12.20 0.39 -68.63
CA ILE A 583 11.33 1.39 -68.00
C ILE A 583 9.93 1.40 -68.66
N GLU A 584 9.85 1.15 -69.97
CA GLU A 584 8.60 1.07 -70.74
C GLU A 584 7.72 -0.14 -70.40
N GLU A 585 8.31 -1.19 -69.81
CA GLU A 585 7.61 -2.44 -69.44
C GLU A 585 7.19 -2.47 -67.95
N MET A 586 7.54 -1.44 -67.18
CA MET A 586 7.27 -1.36 -65.74
C MET A 586 5.77 -1.43 -65.39
N ASP A 587 4.89 -0.91 -66.24
CA ASP A 587 3.45 -0.92 -65.93
C ASP A 587 2.87 -2.34 -65.91
N LYS A 588 3.40 -3.26 -66.74
CA LYS A 588 3.00 -4.67 -66.73
C LYS A 588 3.40 -5.35 -65.41
N LEU A 589 4.63 -5.09 -64.93
CA LEU A 589 5.08 -5.61 -63.64
C LEU A 589 4.25 -5.01 -62.49
N ARG A 590 3.96 -3.70 -62.54
CA ARG A 590 3.11 -3.03 -61.56
C ARG A 590 1.73 -3.66 -61.46
N GLN A 591 1.03 -3.86 -62.59
CA GLN A 591 -0.31 -4.47 -62.61
C GLN A 591 -0.30 -5.85 -61.92
N ARG A 592 0.79 -6.61 -62.08
CA ARG A 592 0.98 -7.89 -61.40
C ARG A 592 1.23 -7.74 -59.91
N LEU A 593 2.07 -6.79 -59.47
CA LEU A 593 2.32 -6.52 -58.05
C LEU A 593 1.04 -6.07 -57.31
N VAL A 594 0.11 -5.44 -58.02
CA VAL A 594 -1.21 -5.10 -57.48
C VAL A 594 -2.10 -6.34 -57.36
N ALA A 595 -2.13 -7.19 -58.39
CA ALA A 595 -2.90 -8.43 -58.36
C ALA A 595 -2.37 -9.44 -57.32
N GLU A 596 -1.05 -9.43 -57.07
CA GLU A 596 -0.35 -10.35 -56.17
C GLU A 596 0.55 -9.58 -55.17
N PRO A 597 -0.02 -8.99 -54.10
CA PRO A 597 0.75 -8.10 -53.19
C PRO A 597 1.98 -8.75 -52.53
N TYR A 598 1.95 -10.07 -52.32
CA TYR A 598 3.07 -10.83 -51.76
C TYR A 598 4.30 -10.84 -52.66
N LEU A 599 4.11 -10.68 -53.98
CA LEU A 599 5.17 -10.74 -54.98
C LEU A 599 6.19 -9.61 -54.80
N ALA A 600 5.73 -8.43 -54.34
CA ALA A 600 6.62 -7.30 -54.06
C ALA A 600 7.63 -7.64 -52.96
N ASN A 601 7.17 -8.28 -51.87
CA ASN A 601 8.04 -8.75 -50.80
C ASN A 601 8.98 -9.86 -51.27
N LEU A 602 8.46 -10.80 -52.07
CA LEU A 602 9.26 -11.89 -52.63
C LEU A 602 10.42 -11.38 -53.49
N ILE A 603 10.17 -10.37 -54.33
CA ILE A 603 11.21 -9.74 -55.16
C ILE A 603 12.32 -9.12 -54.30
N VAL A 604 11.96 -8.40 -53.23
CA VAL A 604 12.94 -7.82 -52.30
C VAL A 604 13.78 -8.91 -51.65
N LEU A 605 13.15 -10.00 -51.20
CA LEU A 605 13.86 -11.14 -50.61
C LEU A 605 14.78 -11.84 -51.61
N MET A 606 14.34 -12.08 -52.85
CA MET A 606 15.18 -12.69 -53.89
C MET A 606 16.43 -11.84 -54.18
N HIS A 607 16.30 -10.51 -54.14
CA HIS A 607 17.44 -9.59 -54.27
C HIS A 607 18.39 -9.67 -53.08
N GLU A 608 17.86 -9.62 -51.85
CA GLU A 608 18.64 -9.72 -50.62
C GLU A 608 19.40 -11.08 -50.54
N GLU A 609 18.79 -12.16 -51.06
CA GLU A 609 19.38 -13.51 -51.17
C GLU A 609 20.21 -13.74 -52.46
N LYS A 610 20.45 -12.69 -53.26
CA LYS A 610 21.32 -12.71 -54.45
C LYS A 610 20.95 -13.75 -55.52
N PHE A 611 19.65 -13.94 -55.78
CA PHE A 611 19.19 -14.81 -56.86
C PHE A 611 19.74 -14.36 -58.22
N MET A 612 19.96 -15.29 -59.15
CA MET A 612 20.36 -14.91 -60.51
C MET A 612 19.23 -14.15 -61.19
N LEU A 613 19.59 -13.17 -62.02
CA LEU A 613 18.65 -12.31 -62.75
C LEU A 613 17.62 -13.13 -63.56
N SER A 614 18.05 -14.20 -64.23
CA SER A 614 17.17 -15.11 -64.97
C SER A 614 16.16 -15.87 -64.09
N GLN A 615 16.55 -16.21 -62.86
CA GLN A 615 15.68 -16.91 -61.89
C GLN A 615 14.62 -15.97 -61.34
N MET A 616 15.02 -14.75 -60.97
CA MET A 616 14.08 -13.71 -60.53
C MET A 616 13.02 -13.46 -61.61
N GLN A 617 13.42 -13.42 -62.88
CA GLN A 617 12.50 -13.22 -64.00
C GLN A 617 11.55 -14.41 -64.21
N ASP A 618 12.02 -15.66 -64.18
CA ASP A 618 11.17 -16.87 -64.33
C ASP A 618 10.15 -16.99 -63.19
N ILE A 619 10.61 -16.89 -61.94
CA ILE A 619 9.77 -17.01 -60.74
C ILE A 619 8.74 -15.88 -60.70
N SER A 620 9.16 -14.64 -60.93
CA SER A 620 8.23 -13.51 -60.96
C SER A 620 7.27 -13.56 -62.15
N SER A 621 7.53 -14.42 -63.15
CA SER A 621 6.64 -14.62 -64.30
C SER A 621 5.63 -15.76 -64.10
N ASN A 622 5.86 -16.71 -63.18
CA ASN A 622 4.98 -17.86 -62.94
C ASN A 622 4.30 -17.83 -61.54
N PRO A 623 2.96 -17.67 -61.45
CA PRO A 623 2.26 -17.50 -60.17
C PRO A 623 2.29 -18.75 -59.28
N VAL A 624 2.42 -19.95 -59.86
CA VAL A 624 2.54 -21.19 -59.07
C VAL A 624 3.91 -21.26 -58.39
N LYS A 625 4.98 -21.00 -59.17
CA LYS A 625 6.35 -20.92 -58.64
C LYS A 625 6.51 -19.78 -57.62
N ALA A 626 5.91 -18.62 -57.89
CA ALA A 626 5.94 -17.48 -56.98
C ALA A 626 5.30 -17.80 -55.63
N ARG A 627 4.13 -18.47 -55.60
CA ARG A 627 3.47 -18.89 -54.34
C ARG A 627 4.26 -19.96 -53.61
N ALA A 628 4.75 -20.96 -54.33
CA ALA A 628 5.55 -22.04 -53.75
C ALA A 628 6.85 -21.49 -53.16
N LEU A 629 7.57 -20.64 -53.89
CA LEU A 629 8.78 -19.99 -53.39
C LEU A 629 8.47 -19.04 -52.24
N ASN A 630 7.39 -18.26 -52.31
CA ASN A 630 7.02 -17.36 -51.22
C ASN A 630 6.75 -18.14 -49.93
N LEU A 631 6.11 -19.31 -50.02
CA LEU A 631 5.99 -20.22 -48.88
C LEU A 631 7.35 -20.64 -48.35
N LEU A 632 8.21 -21.19 -49.21
CA LEU A 632 9.54 -21.68 -48.81
C LEU A 632 10.41 -20.58 -48.18
N MET A 633 10.44 -19.39 -48.77
CA MET A 633 11.20 -18.24 -48.26
C MET A 633 10.58 -17.63 -47.00
N THR A 634 9.24 -17.56 -46.91
CA THR A 634 8.55 -17.10 -45.69
C THR A 634 8.86 -18.02 -44.51
N LEU A 635 8.96 -19.32 -44.77
CA LEU A 635 9.33 -20.34 -43.79
C LEU A 635 10.86 -20.46 -43.58
N LYS A 636 11.68 -19.76 -44.37
CA LYS A 636 13.16 -19.84 -44.37
C LYS A 636 13.68 -21.29 -44.52
N LEU A 637 12.97 -22.09 -45.30
CA LEU A 637 13.35 -23.48 -45.53
C LEU A 637 14.52 -23.56 -46.51
N PRO A 638 15.54 -24.41 -46.26
CA PRO A 638 16.52 -24.73 -47.29
C PRO A 638 15.83 -25.57 -48.37
N PHE A 639 15.92 -25.14 -49.63
CA PHE A 639 15.38 -25.85 -50.78
C PHE A 639 16.35 -25.80 -51.96
N ASP A 640 16.27 -26.81 -52.81
CA ASP A 640 16.82 -26.75 -54.16
C ASP A 640 15.78 -26.07 -55.07
N LEU A 641 16.23 -25.13 -55.90
CA LEU A 641 15.38 -24.46 -56.89
C LEU A 641 14.68 -25.44 -57.84
N ALA A 642 15.27 -26.62 -58.07
CA ALA A 642 14.66 -27.70 -58.86
C ALA A 642 13.29 -28.16 -58.31
N VAL A 643 13.00 -27.93 -57.02
CA VAL A 643 11.69 -28.24 -56.40
C VAL A 643 10.56 -27.42 -57.05
N LEU A 644 10.84 -26.20 -57.50
CA LEU A 644 9.85 -25.34 -58.16
C LEU A 644 9.42 -25.86 -59.54
N ASP A 645 10.19 -26.78 -60.12
CA ASP A 645 9.90 -27.45 -61.38
C ASP A 645 9.24 -28.83 -61.20
N SER A 646 8.96 -29.24 -59.96
CA SER A 646 8.37 -30.54 -59.62
C SER A 646 6.84 -30.48 -59.34
N PRO A 647 6.12 -31.62 -59.31
CA PRO A 647 4.71 -31.66 -58.91
C PRO A 647 4.45 -31.10 -57.49
N LEU A 648 5.45 -31.13 -56.61
CA LEU A 648 5.38 -30.55 -55.27
C LEU A 648 5.16 -29.03 -55.30
N CYS A 649 5.56 -28.35 -56.38
CA CYS A 649 5.29 -26.93 -56.57
C CYS A 649 3.78 -26.61 -56.51
N HIS A 650 2.93 -27.50 -57.02
CA HIS A 650 1.47 -27.33 -56.94
C HIS A 650 0.94 -27.53 -55.52
N LEU A 651 1.45 -28.53 -54.80
CA LEU A 651 1.10 -28.77 -53.40
C LEU A 651 1.52 -27.59 -52.51
N LEU A 652 2.75 -27.09 -52.68
CA LEU A 652 3.26 -25.91 -51.97
C LEU A 652 2.45 -24.66 -52.30
N SER A 653 2.07 -24.47 -53.55
CA SER A 653 1.20 -23.36 -53.98
C SER A 653 -0.22 -23.45 -53.39
N LEU A 654 -0.78 -24.66 -53.29
CA LEU A 654 -2.07 -24.92 -52.63
C LEU A 654 -2.00 -24.67 -51.13
N LEU A 655 -0.97 -25.20 -50.46
CA LEU A 655 -0.69 -24.96 -49.04
C LEU A 655 -0.52 -23.47 -48.75
N TYR A 656 0.24 -22.76 -49.59
CA TYR A 656 0.35 -21.31 -49.50
C TYR A 656 -1.03 -20.64 -49.62
N SER A 657 -1.84 -21.05 -50.60
CA SER A 657 -3.15 -20.45 -50.85
C SER A 657 -4.14 -20.68 -49.69
N GLN A 658 -4.06 -21.83 -49.02
CA GLN A 658 -4.86 -22.17 -47.84
C GLN A 658 -4.36 -21.47 -46.57
N CYS A 659 -3.04 -21.34 -46.43
CA CYS A 659 -2.41 -20.78 -45.23
C CYS A 659 -2.02 -19.30 -45.37
N LYS A 660 -2.31 -18.62 -46.49
CA LYS A 660 -1.84 -17.23 -46.76
C LYS A 660 -2.17 -16.23 -45.67
N ASN A 661 -3.31 -16.41 -44.98
CA ASN A 661 -3.75 -15.54 -43.89
C ASN A 661 -3.22 -15.98 -42.51
N SER A 662 -2.71 -17.20 -42.39
CA SER A 662 -2.22 -17.81 -41.15
C SER A 662 -0.70 -18.04 -41.12
N LEU A 663 0.01 -17.88 -42.24
CA LEU A 663 1.46 -18.04 -42.40
C LEU A 663 2.31 -17.09 -41.54
N TYR A 664 1.71 -15.99 -41.08
CA TYR A 664 2.34 -15.04 -40.16
C TYR A 664 2.22 -15.44 -38.68
N LYS A 665 1.46 -16.49 -38.37
CA LYS A 665 1.39 -17.10 -37.03
C LYS A 665 2.58 -18.05 -36.89
N SER A 666 3.40 -17.85 -35.85
CA SER A 666 4.63 -18.63 -35.63
C SER A 666 4.37 -20.12 -35.54
N GLU A 667 3.24 -20.54 -34.96
CA GLU A 667 2.87 -21.94 -34.77
C GLU A 667 2.64 -22.68 -36.11
N VAL A 668 2.00 -21.98 -37.05
CA VAL A 668 1.76 -22.52 -38.40
C VAL A 668 3.06 -22.56 -39.20
N LYS A 669 3.86 -21.51 -39.05
CA LYS A 669 5.17 -21.41 -39.69
C LYS A 669 6.13 -22.48 -39.20
N ASP A 670 6.26 -22.68 -37.89
CA ASP A 670 7.24 -23.60 -37.31
C ASP A 670 6.90 -25.06 -37.65
N TYR A 671 5.63 -25.43 -37.64
CA TYR A 671 5.27 -26.76 -38.12
C TYR A 671 5.49 -26.96 -39.60
N LEU A 672 5.08 -26.00 -40.44
CA LEU A 672 5.34 -26.14 -41.86
C LEU A 672 6.84 -26.21 -42.08
N THR A 673 7.64 -25.53 -41.26
CA THR A 673 9.10 -25.61 -41.23
C THR A 673 9.62 -26.99 -40.77
N ASP A 674 8.93 -27.69 -39.86
CA ASP A 674 9.30 -29.05 -39.42
C ASP A 674 8.85 -30.16 -40.39
N VAL A 675 7.66 -30.01 -40.96
CA VAL A 675 6.99 -31.06 -41.75
C VAL A 675 7.30 -30.95 -43.23
N LEU A 676 7.38 -29.74 -43.79
CA LEU A 676 7.69 -29.60 -45.21
C LEU A 676 9.05 -30.16 -45.58
N PRO A 677 10.15 -30.00 -44.82
CA PRO A 677 11.44 -30.63 -45.18
C PRO A 677 11.36 -32.15 -45.28
N ARG A 678 10.52 -32.79 -44.45
CA ARG A 678 10.28 -34.25 -44.50
C ARG A 678 9.42 -34.63 -45.71
N LEU A 679 8.39 -33.84 -46.00
CA LEU A 679 7.56 -33.98 -47.21
C LEU A 679 8.36 -33.72 -48.50
N LEU A 680 9.31 -32.78 -48.48
CA LEU A 680 10.19 -32.44 -49.60
C LEU A 680 11.27 -33.51 -49.82
N LYS A 681 11.67 -34.24 -48.76
CA LYS A 681 12.57 -35.41 -48.84
C LYS A 681 11.87 -36.68 -49.34
N ASN A 682 10.60 -36.90 -48.98
CA ASN A 682 9.86 -38.12 -49.32
C ASN A 682 8.95 -37.88 -50.53
N GLN A 683 9.29 -38.44 -51.69
CA GLN A 683 8.48 -38.37 -52.90
C GLN A 683 7.10 -39.04 -52.67
N PHE A 684 6.01 -38.27 -52.59
CA PHE A 684 4.64 -38.80 -52.45
C PHE A 684 4.07 -39.31 -53.78
N PRO A 685 3.36 -40.45 -53.79
CA PRO A 685 2.55 -40.88 -54.93
C PRO A 685 1.08 -40.40 -54.79
N ALA A 686 0.63 -39.50 -55.69
CA ALA A 686 -0.77 -39.21 -56.11
C ALA A 686 -1.82 -38.68 -55.06
N PRO A 687 -2.94 -38.01 -55.48
CA PRO A 687 -3.60 -36.93 -54.72
C PRO A 687 -4.82 -37.34 -53.85
N VAL A 688 -5.17 -36.50 -52.84
CA VAL A 688 -6.21 -36.71 -51.80
C VAL A 688 -7.36 -35.68 -51.93
N ASP A 689 -8.63 -36.12 -52.02
CA ASP A 689 -9.80 -35.33 -52.50
C ASP A 689 -11.02 -35.17 -51.50
N LYS A 690 -10.85 -35.15 -50.16
CA LYS A 690 -12.01 -35.04 -49.20
C LYS A 690 -11.99 -33.79 -48.26
N PRO A 691 -13.01 -32.89 -48.29
CA PRO A 691 -13.04 -31.63 -47.51
C PRO A 691 -13.18 -31.73 -45.98
N ASP A 692 -14.01 -32.60 -45.43
CA ASP A 692 -14.15 -32.74 -43.95
C ASP A 692 -12.88 -33.32 -43.34
N THR A 693 -12.23 -34.22 -44.08
CA THR A 693 -10.90 -34.72 -43.77
C THR A 693 -9.88 -33.58 -43.82
N ILE A 694 -9.97 -32.63 -44.76
CA ILE A 694 -9.10 -31.44 -44.82
C ILE A 694 -9.37 -30.48 -43.65
N HIS A 695 -10.60 -30.33 -43.16
CA HIS A 695 -10.91 -29.42 -42.05
C HIS A 695 -10.55 -30.03 -40.68
N GLN A 696 -10.75 -31.34 -40.51
CA GLN A 696 -10.26 -32.08 -39.35
C GLN A 696 -8.74 -32.26 -39.40
N LEU A 697 -8.16 -32.54 -40.58
CA LEU A 697 -6.71 -32.48 -40.78
C LEU A 697 -6.21 -31.06 -40.55
N SER A 698 -6.90 -30.00 -40.93
CA SER A 698 -6.47 -28.62 -40.63
C SER A 698 -6.40 -28.35 -39.12
N HIS A 699 -7.40 -28.80 -38.34
CA HIS A 699 -7.38 -28.66 -36.89
C HIS A 699 -6.39 -29.60 -36.20
N ILE A 700 -6.32 -30.87 -36.63
CA ILE A 700 -5.38 -31.85 -36.09
C ILE A 700 -3.96 -31.51 -36.52
N ILE A 701 -3.75 -31.06 -37.76
CA ILE A 701 -2.51 -30.46 -38.24
C ILE A 701 -2.25 -29.27 -37.35
N SER A 702 -3.13 -28.26 -37.20
CA SER A 702 -2.89 -27.08 -36.34
C SER A 702 -2.54 -27.43 -34.88
N ASP A 703 -3.19 -28.44 -34.28
CA ASP A 703 -2.92 -28.89 -32.92
C ASP A 703 -1.60 -29.70 -32.87
N TYR A 704 -1.35 -30.56 -33.86
CA TYR A 704 -0.09 -31.29 -34.08
C TYR A 704 1.06 -30.35 -34.51
N GLN A 705 0.76 -29.22 -35.15
CA GLN A 705 1.67 -28.16 -35.56
C GLN A 705 2.24 -27.51 -34.34
N GLN A 706 1.34 -27.12 -33.47
CA GLN A 706 1.64 -26.51 -32.20
C GLN A 706 2.39 -27.46 -31.27
N VAL A 707 2.00 -28.73 -31.21
CA VAL A 707 2.63 -29.74 -30.36
C VAL A 707 3.99 -30.20 -30.90
N ALA A 708 4.13 -30.42 -32.21
CA ALA A 708 5.36 -30.87 -32.87
C ALA A 708 6.41 -29.77 -33.01
N SER A 709 6.01 -28.54 -33.36
CA SER A 709 6.91 -27.36 -33.36
C SER A 709 7.58 -27.20 -32.01
N LEU A 710 6.76 -27.22 -30.95
CA LEU A 710 7.28 -27.05 -29.61
C LEU A 710 8.22 -28.20 -29.25
N ALA A 711 7.88 -29.46 -29.49
CA ALA A 711 8.78 -30.58 -29.20
C ALA A 711 10.10 -30.58 -29.99
N SER A 712 10.04 -30.21 -31.27
CA SER A 712 11.21 -30.07 -32.15
C SER A 712 12.16 -29.00 -31.61
N SER A 713 11.62 -27.84 -31.19
CA SER A 713 12.38 -26.75 -30.57
C SER A 713 13.07 -27.14 -29.25
N LEU A 714 12.59 -28.22 -28.62
CA LEU A 714 13.03 -28.71 -27.32
C LEU A 714 13.94 -29.95 -27.40
N GLY A 715 14.27 -30.40 -28.61
CA GLY A 715 15.18 -31.53 -28.85
C GLY A 715 14.62 -32.89 -28.42
N ILE A 716 13.30 -33.03 -28.30
CA ILE A 716 12.65 -34.25 -27.80
C ILE A 716 12.46 -35.24 -28.97
N ASP A 717 12.84 -36.50 -28.76
CA ASP A 717 12.74 -37.58 -29.76
C ASP A 717 11.31 -37.72 -30.32
N TRP A 718 11.10 -37.90 -31.61
CA TRP A 718 9.78 -37.87 -32.24
C TRP A 718 8.89 -39.10 -31.91
N SER A 719 9.45 -40.12 -31.26
CA SER A 719 8.77 -41.38 -30.89
C SER A 719 7.58 -41.20 -29.93
N TRP A 720 7.48 -40.13 -29.14
CA TRP A 720 6.32 -39.89 -28.26
C TRP A 720 5.10 -39.31 -28.99
N LEU A 721 5.26 -38.70 -30.18
CA LEU A 721 4.10 -38.30 -31.00
C LEU A 721 3.27 -39.52 -31.40
N ASP A 722 3.90 -40.69 -31.45
CA ASP A 722 3.20 -41.94 -31.69
C ASP A 722 2.32 -42.40 -30.50
N LEU A 723 2.60 -41.92 -29.28
CA LEU A 723 1.82 -42.20 -28.06
C LEU A 723 0.60 -41.27 -27.89
N LEU A 724 0.58 -40.14 -28.61
CA LEU A 724 -0.51 -39.15 -28.61
C LEU A 724 -1.43 -39.26 -29.84
N LYS A 725 -1.40 -40.40 -30.55
CA LYS A 725 -2.21 -40.64 -31.78
C LYS A 725 -3.71 -40.50 -31.57
N GLU A 726 -4.19 -40.65 -30.35
CA GLU A 726 -5.60 -40.47 -30.02
C GLU A 726 -5.94 -38.98 -29.87
N ARG A 727 -6.90 -38.52 -30.68
CA ARG A 727 -7.36 -37.12 -30.78
C ARG A 727 -7.59 -36.42 -29.42
N PRO A 728 -8.20 -37.03 -28.39
CA PRO A 728 -8.44 -36.36 -27.11
C PRO A 728 -7.13 -35.99 -26.37
N ARG A 729 -6.11 -36.83 -26.48
CA ARG A 729 -4.79 -36.65 -25.84
C ARG A 729 -3.98 -35.55 -26.54
N LEU A 730 -4.00 -35.51 -27.87
CA LEU A 730 -3.37 -34.44 -28.65
C LEU A 730 -4.01 -33.07 -28.37
N GLN A 731 -5.34 -33.01 -28.25
CA GLN A 731 -6.06 -31.77 -27.95
C GLN A 731 -5.82 -31.28 -26.52
N ALA A 732 -5.79 -32.19 -25.54
CA ALA A 732 -5.43 -31.84 -24.15
C ALA A 732 -4.01 -31.27 -24.07
N MET A 733 -3.08 -31.90 -24.78
CA MET A 733 -1.70 -31.43 -24.91
C MET A 733 -1.64 -30.04 -25.57
N ALA A 734 -2.32 -29.83 -26.70
CA ALA A 734 -2.32 -28.53 -27.39
C ALA A 734 -2.86 -27.39 -26.50
N ILE A 735 -3.86 -27.64 -25.66
CA ILE A 735 -4.39 -26.64 -24.71
C ILE A 735 -3.39 -26.34 -23.60
N ALA A 736 -2.75 -27.37 -23.03
CA ALA A 736 -1.71 -27.19 -22.01
C ALA A 736 -0.55 -26.36 -22.57
N LEU A 737 -0.11 -26.68 -23.78
CA LEU A 737 0.99 -25.98 -24.46
C LEU A 737 0.64 -24.54 -24.82
N ARG A 738 -0.58 -24.24 -25.27
CA ARG A 738 -1.04 -22.85 -25.51
C ARG A 738 -0.88 -21.97 -24.27
N GLN A 739 -1.19 -22.50 -23.09
CA GLN A 739 -1.03 -21.73 -21.85
C GLN A 739 0.42 -21.57 -21.42
N LEU A 740 1.29 -22.52 -21.77
CA LEU A 740 2.73 -22.35 -21.59
C LEU A 740 3.30 -21.29 -22.56
N ASP A 741 2.72 -21.17 -23.76
CA ASP A 741 3.18 -20.33 -24.87
C ASP A 741 2.70 -18.85 -24.82
N ILE A 742 1.58 -18.52 -24.15
CA ILE A 742 1.04 -17.13 -24.07
C ILE A 742 1.98 -16.13 -23.35
N GLY A 743 3.08 -16.59 -22.73
CA GLY A 743 4.08 -15.74 -22.08
C GLY A 743 5.42 -15.57 -22.79
N SER A 744 5.64 -16.12 -23.99
CA SER A 744 6.96 -16.14 -24.65
C SER A 744 7.51 -14.76 -25.09
N LYS A 745 6.78 -13.66 -24.85
CA LYS A 745 7.31 -12.28 -24.99
C LYS A 745 7.97 -11.72 -23.73
N GLN A 746 7.91 -12.41 -22.60
CA GLN A 746 8.73 -12.09 -21.42
C GLN A 746 9.91 -13.07 -21.36
N ALA A 747 11.12 -12.52 -21.45
CA ALA A 747 12.39 -13.24 -21.51
C ALA A 747 12.58 -14.19 -20.30
N ASP A 748 13.32 -15.28 -20.54
CA ASP A 748 13.92 -16.21 -19.54
C ASP A 748 13.16 -17.50 -19.14
N ILE A 749 12.46 -18.17 -20.06
CA ILE A 749 12.21 -19.62 -19.90
C ILE A 749 13.25 -20.38 -20.74
N ALA A 750 14.28 -20.94 -20.09
CA ALA A 750 15.34 -21.68 -20.78
C ALA A 750 14.76 -22.86 -21.60
N PRO A 751 15.25 -23.15 -22.83
CA PRO A 751 14.79 -24.26 -23.66
C PRO A 751 14.79 -25.64 -22.96
N ILE A 752 15.71 -25.85 -22.00
CA ILE A 752 15.77 -27.07 -21.19
C ILE A 752 14.52 -27.25 -20.31
N LEU A 753 13.98 -26.15 -19.78
CA LEU A 753 12.81 -26.14 -18.92
C LEU A 753 11.54 -26.45 -19.73
N ALA A 754 11.36 -25.79 -20.87
CA ALA A 754 10.24 -26.10 -21.76
C ALA A 754 10.27 -27.57 -22.22
N SER A 755 11.46 -28.15 -22.45
CA SER A 755 11.66 -29.55 -22.84
C SER A 755 11.15 -30.51 -21.76
N ARG A 756 11.54 -30.27 -20.52
CA ARG A 756 11.10 -31.10 -19.39
C ARG A 756 9.61 -30.98 -19.11
N LEU A 757 9.03 -29.77 -19.14
CA LEU A 757 7.58 -29.56 -18.95
C LEU A 757 6.77 -30.27 -20.03
N PHE A 758 7.27 -30.21 -21.27
CA PHE A 758 6.68 -30.90 -22.40
C PHE A 758 6.65 -32.41 -22.18
N SER A 759 7.78 -33.02 -21.80
CA SER A 759 7.87 -34.46 -21.55
C SER A 759 6.93 -34.94 -20.43
N GLU A 760 6.74 -34.14 -19.38
CA GLU A 760 5.84 -34.46 -18.27
C GLU A 760 4.36 -34.42 -18.68
N PHE A 761 3.93 -33.38 -19.40
CA PHE A 761 2.56 -33.32 -19.93
C PHE A 761 2.30 -34.43 -20.94
N ALA A 762 3.25 -34.70 -21.83
CA ALA A 762 3.15 -35.79 -22.80
C ALA A 762 3.03 -37.15 -22.09
N SER A 763 3.84 -37.40 -21.07
CA SER A 763 3.80 -38.63 -20.28
C SER A 763 2.49 -38.79 -19.52
N TYR A 764 1.97 -37.72 -18.91
CA TYR A 764 0.68 -37.75 -18.22
C TYR A 764 -0.47 -38.02 -19.18
N PHE A 765 -0.61 -37.22 -20.25
CA PHE A 765 -1.74 -37.38 -21.18
C PHE A 765 -1.66 -38.67 -22.01
N ALA A 766 -0.48 -39.28 -22.17
CA ALA A 766 -0.35 -40.62 -22.75
C ALA A 766 -0.97 -41.72 -21.86
N MET A 767 -1.11 -41.47 -20.55
CA MET A 767 -1.66 -42.43 -19.58
C MET A 767 -3.13 -42.19 -19.21
N VAL A 768 -3.74 -41.08 -19.65
CA VAL A 768 -5.16 -40.77 -19.34
C VAL A 768 -6.03 -41.15 -20.54
N ASP A 769 -7.12 -41.87 -20.27
CA ASP A 769 -8.08 -42.30 -21.30
C ASP A 769 -9.08 -41.20 -21.69
N ASP A 770 -9.46 -40.34 -20.73
CA ASP A 770 -10.41 -39.24 -20.95
C ASP A 770 -9.76 -37.85 -20.87
N LYS A 771 -10.19 -36.94 -21.74
CA LYS A 771 -9.70 -35.54 -21.75
C LYS A 771 -10.21 -34.77 -20.51
N PRO A 772 -9.32 -34.22 -19.66
CA PRO A 772 -9.72 -33.32 -18.58
C PRO A 772 -10.32 -32.02 -19.12
N GLY A 773 -11.16 -31.35 -18.33
CA GLY A 773 -11.78 -30.08 -18.74
C GLY A 773 -10.75 -28.99 -19.08
N ASP A 774 -11.05 -28.18 -20.10
CA ASP A 774 -10.11 -27.19 -20.64
C ASP A 774 -9.62 -26.18 -19.59
N GLU A 775 -10.50 -25.68 -18.72
CA GLU A 775 -10.15 -24.73 -17.66
C GLU A 775 -9.14 -25.32 -16.65
N LEU A 776 -9.29 -26.60 -16.33
CA LEU A 776 -8.40 -27.32 -15.41
C LEU A 776 -7.01 -27.51 -16.05
N ILE A 777 -6.96 -27.86 -17.34
CA ILE A 777 -5.70 -27.95 -18.09
C ILE A 777 -4.99 -26.58 -18.08
N GLN A 778 -5.74 -25.49 -18.26
CA GLN A 778 -5.17 -24.16 -18.33
C GLN A 778 -4.57 -23.70 -17.00
N GLN A 779 -5.29 -23.89 -15.90
CA GLN A 779 -4.81 -23.54 -14.56
C GLN A 779 -3.59 -24.38 -14.16
N ALA A 780 -3.60 -25.69 -14.45
CA ALA A 780 -2.49 -26.58 -14.15
C ALA A 780 -1.23 -26.21 -14.95
N ALA A 781 -1.36 -25.88 -16.24
CA ALA A 781 -0.25 -25.44 -17.08
C ALA A 781 0.39 -24.13 -16.58
N ALA A 782 -0.42 -23.13 -16.24
CA ALA A 782 0.09 -21.87 -15.70
C ALA A 782 0.77 -22.06 -14.33
N ALA A 783 0.19 -22.88 -13.44
CA ALA A 783 0.77 -23.21 -12.14
C ALA A 783 2.09 -23.98 -12.26
N LEU A 784 2.20 -24.91 -13.21
CA LEU A 784 3.40 -25.70 -13.43
C LEU A 784 4.58 -24.84 -13.92
N LYS A 785 4.31 -23.86 -14.81
CA LYS A 785 5.30 -22.90 -15.27
C LYS A 785 5.91 -22.10 -14.12
N ILE A 786 5.07 -21.55 -13.25
CA ILE A 786 5.49 -20.79 -12.06
C ILE A 786 6.34 -21.67 -11.14
N THR A 787 5.85 -22.88 -10.85
CA THR A 787 6.51 -23.87 -10.00
C THR A 787 7.95 -24.16 -10.43
N HIS A 788 8.17 -24.27 -11.74
CA HIS A 788 9.49 -24.62 -12.25
C HIS A 788 10.45 -23.42 -12.31
N LEU A 789 9.97 -22.22 -12.68
CA LEU A 789 10.80 -21.01 -12.72
C LEU A 789 11.48 -20.74 -11.37
N GLU A 790 10.84 -21.12 -10.27
CA GLU A 790 11.38 -20.93 -8.92
C GLU A 790 12.26 -22.08 -8.41
N ASN A 791 12.25 -23.26 -9.04
CA ASN A 791 12.92 -24.45 -8.50
C ASN A 791 13.54 -25.32 -9.61
N GLN A 792 14.54 -24.75 -10.27
CA GLN A 792 15.25 -25.35 -11.42
C GLN A 792 15.94 -26.70 -11.10
N ASP A 793 16.21 -26.97 -9.82
CA ASP A 793 16.97 -28.14 -9.34
C ASP A 793 16.10 -29.32 -8.87
N SER A 794 14.77 -29.18 -8.79
CA SER A 794 13.89 -30.25 -8.29
C SER A 794 13.44 -31.19 -9.41
N PRO A 795 13.44 -32.53 -9.21
CA PRO A 795 12.89 -33.45 -10.20
C PRO A 795 11.40 -33.15 -10.41
N LEU A 796 11.03 -32.98 -11.68
CA LEU A 796 9.67 -32.61 -12.14
C LEU A 796 8.65 -33.75 -12.03
N ALA A 797 9.14 -34.98 -11.87
CA ALA A 797 8.31 -36.18 -11.84
C ALA A 797 7.23 -36.05 -10.76
N ASN A 798 5.97 -36.34 -11.14
CA ASN A 798 4.76 -36.37 -10.31
C ASN A 798 4.08 -35.02 -9.98
N ILE A 799 4.59 -33.87 -10.46
CA ILE A 799 3.91 -32.57 -10.21
C ILE A 799 2.70 -32.39 -11.13
N VAL A 800 2.80 -32.76 -12.41
CA VAL A 800 1.70 -32.63 -13.40
C VAL A 800 0.46 -33.44 -12.99
N PRO A 801 0.56 -34.75 -12.67
CA PRO A 801 -0.58 -35.50 -12.17
C PRO A 801 -1.22 -34.86 -10.93
N THR A 802 -0.40 -34.31 -10.04
CA THR A 802 -0.88 -33.68 -8.79
C THR A 802 -1.66 -32.39 -9.06
N LEU A 803 -1.18 -31.51 -9.94
CA LEU A 803 -1.88 -30.28 -10.32
C LEU A 803 -3.17 -30.57 -11.09
N MET A 804 -3.15 -31.60 -11.94
CA MET A 804 -4.30 -32.02 -12.75
C MET A 804 -5.39 -32.71 -11.91
N THR A 805 -5.01 -33.46 -10.86
CA THR A 805 -5.98 -34.15 -9.98
C THR A 805 -6.45 -33.29 -8.82
N LYS A 806 -5.74 -32.20 -8.47
CA LYS A 806 -6.06 -31.28 -7.38
C LYS A 806 -6.19 -29.84 -7.90
N PRO A 807 -7.33 -29.45 -8.51
CA PRO A 807 -7.50 -28.11 -9.11
C PRO A 807 -7.30 -26.96 -8.12
N GLU A 808 -7.63 -27.17 -6.84
CA GLU A 808 -7.38 -26.18 -5.79
C GLU A 808 -5.89 -25.83 -5.62
N LEU A 809 -4.99 -26.78 -5.85
CA LEU A 809 -3.55 -26.55 -5.76
C LEU A 809 -3.08 -25.61 -6.89
N ALA A 810 -3.55 -25.82 -8.12
CA ALA A 810 -3.23 -24.96 -9.24
C ALA A 810 -3.69 -23.51 -9.01
N ALA A 811 -4.92 -23.33 -8.52
CA ALA A 811 -5.44 -22.02 -8.14
C ALA A 811 -4.61 -21.34 -7.04
N ALA A 812 -4.14 -22.10 -6.04
CA ALA A 812 -3.34 -21.55 -4.96
C ALA A 812 -1.94 -21.11 -5.43
N VAL A 813 -1.32 -21.87 -6.34
CA VAL A 813 -0.02 -21.51 -6.96
C VAL A 813 -0.15 -20.19 -7.72
N LEU A 814 -1.20 -20.04 -8.53
CA LEU A 814 -1.45 -18.79 -9.27
C LEU A 814 -1.70 -17.61 -8.33
N ALA A 815 -2.47 -17.82 -7.26
CA ALA A 815 -2.73 -16.79 -6.26
C ALA A 815 -1.46 -16.31 -5.55
N ALA A 816 -0.58 -17.24 -5.15
CA ALA A 816 0.71 -16.89 -4.52
C ALA A 816 1.63 -16.13 -5.48
N HIS A 817 1.70 -16.55 -6.75
CA HIS A 817 2.49 -15.87 -7.77
C HIS A 817 2.03 -14.44 -8.05
N ASN A 818 0.70 -14.21 -8.11
CA ASN A 818 0.13 -12.86 -8.27
C ASN A 818 0.50 -11.90 -7.13
N GLN A 819 0.95 -12.43 -5.98
CA GLN A 819 1.45 -11.67 -4.84
C GLN A 819 2.98 -11.56 -4.82
N ASN A 820 3.67 -12.01 -5.88
CA ASN A 820 5.13 -12.08 -6.01
C ASN A 820 5.81 -12.96 -4.95
N LEU A 821 5.21 -14.11 -4.59
CA LEU A 821 5.73 -15.01 -3.56
C LEU A 821 6.16 -16.37 -4.11
N PRO A 822 7.16 -17.02 -3.47
CA PRO A 822 7.59 -18.34 -3.86
C PRO A 822 6.55 -19.42 -3.53
N VAL A 823 6.25 -20.29 -4.50
CA VAL A 823 5.21 -21.32 -4.46
C VAL A 823 5.71 -22.70 -4.03
N ARG A 824 7.03 -22.89 -3.90
CA ARG A 824 7.65 -24.20 -3.55
C ARG A 824 7.03 -24.87 -2.31
N SER A 825 6.66 -24.07 -1.33
CA SER A 825 6.02 -24.52 -0.09
C SER A 825 4.63 -25.13 -0.32
N LEU A 826 3.87 -24.71 -1.33
CA LEU A 826 2.57 -25.29 -1.68
C LEU A 826 2.68 -26.71 -2.25
N LEU A 827 3.85 -27.09 -2.76
CA LEU A 827 4.06 -28.37 -3.44
C LEU A 827 4.54 -29.48 -2.51
N GLN A 828 5.00 -29.13 -1.31
CA GLN A 828 5.35 -30.12 -0.29
C GLN A 828 4.09 -30.87 0.15
N GLU A 829 4.09 -32.20 0.15
CA GLU A 829 2.90 -33.00 0.51
C GLU A 829 2.46 -32.80 1.96
N GLU A 830 3.43 -32.63 2.87
CA GLU A 830 3.16 -32.45 4.30
C GLU A 830 2.31 -31.18 4.53
N ASN A 831 1.08 -31.32 5.02
CA ASN A 831 0.12 -30.23 5.24
C ASN A 831 -0.27 -29.42 3.98
N GLN A 832 -0.06 -29.96 2.78
CA GLN A 832 -0.38 -29.31 1.50
C GLN A 832 -1.81 -28.77 1.46
N ALA A 833 -2.78 -29.64 1.77
CA ALA A 833 -4.20 -29.32 1.69
C ALA A 833 -4.56 -28.10 2.55
N SER A 834 -3.97 -27.98 3.75
CA SER A 834 -4.21 -26.86 4.65
C SER A 834 -3.65 -25.54 4.09
N ARG A 835 -2.45 -25.57 3.50
CA ARG A 835 -1.84 -24.39 2.86
C ARG A 835 -2.65 -23.92 1.67
N VAL A 836 -2.96 -24.85 0.77
CA VAL A 836 -3.78 -24.61 -0.43
C VAL A 836 -5.14 -24.01 -0.06
N ALA A 837 -5.82 -24.61 0.93
CA ALA A 837 -7.14 -24.14 1.37
C ALA A 837 -7.10 -22.71 1.91
N LEU A 838 -6.09 -22.32 2.70
CA LEU A 838 -6.01 -20.95 3.19
C LEU A 838 -5.65 -19.95 2.09
N VAL A 839 -4.67 -20.26 1.24
CA VAL A 839 -4.28 -19.37 0.13
C VAL A 839 -5.47 -19.06 -0.76
N ASN A 840 -6.23 -20.08 -1.17
CA ASN A 840 -7.45 -19.87 -1.97
C ASN A 840 -8.51 -19.05 -1.25
N ARG A 841 -8.67 -19.22 0.08
CA ARG A 841 -9.62 -18.42 0.87
C ARG A 841 -9.20 -16.96 0.98
N LEU A 842 -7.90 -16.67 1.12
CA LEU A 842 -7.37 -15.30 1.09
C LEU A 842 -7.69 -14.61 -0.24
N THR A 843 -7.51 -15.32 -1.36
CA THR A 843 -7.84 -14.83 -2.70
C THR A 843 -9.34 -14.55 -2.85
N ARG A 844 -10.20 -15.48 -2.44
CA ARG A 844 -11.67 -15.30 -2.49
C ARG A 844 -12.17 -14.14 -1.63
N ARG A 845 -11.44 -13.81 -0.54
CA ARG A 845 -11.74 -12.67 0.34
C ARG A 845 -11.15 -11.35 -0.15
N GLY A 846 -10.41 -11.34 -1.26
CA GLY A 846 -9.81 -10.13 -1.82
C GLY A 846 -8.62 -9.59 -1.01
N SER A 847 -7.90 -10.45 -0.27
CA SER A 847 -6.71 -10.00 0.46
C SER A 847 -5.62 -9.55 -0.53
N THR A 848 -5.17 -8.31 -0.41
CA THR A 848 -4.10 -7.70 -1.22
C THR A 848 -2.73 -7.70 -0.53
N HIS A 849 -2.66 -8.20 0.72
CA HIS A 849 -1.44 -8.20 1.52
C HIS A 849 -0.61 -9.47 1.26
N ALA A 850 0.49 -9.35 0.52
CA ALA A 850 1.40 -10.48 0.22
C ALA A 850 1.87 -11.21 1.50
N ALA A 851 2.12 -10.49 2.59
CA ALA A 851 2.57 -11.08 3.85
C ALA A 851 1.60 -12.13 4.44
N HIS A 852 0.28 -12.00 4.19
CA HIS A 852 -0.71 -13.01 4.59
C HIS A 852 -0.51 -14.33 3.86
N TYR A 853 -0.26 -14.26 2.55
CA TYR A 853 -0.03 -15.43 1.72
C TYR A 853 1.30 -16.08 2.08
N GLU A 854 2.34 -15.28 2.32
CA GLU A 854 3.66 -15.78 2.74
C GLU A 854 3.55 -16.60 4.02
N LEU A 855 2.92 -16.04 5.06
CA LEU A 855 2.75 -16.72 6.34
C LEU A 855 1.86 -17.98 6.20
N ALA A 856 0.77 -17.90 5.42
CA ALA A 856 -0.09 -19.05 5.12
C ALA A 856 0.67 -20.22 4.47
N MET A 857 1.76 -19.93 3.77
CA MET A 857 2.56 -20.91 3.05
C MET A 857 3.71 -21.51 3.87
N GLN A 858 4.13 -20.91 4.99
CA GLN A 858 5.26 -21.43 5.76
C GLN A 858 4.98 -22.82 6.38
N ASN A 859 5.95 -23.74 6.32
CA ASN A 859 5.84 -25.07 6.96
C ASN A 859 6.33 -25.09 8.43
N ASN A 860 6.68 -23.92 8.98
CA ASN A 860 7.04 -23.78 10.38
C ASN A 860 5.78 -23.70 11.27
N GLU A 861 6.00 -23.58 12.57
CA GLU A 861 4.92 -23.43 13.55
C GLU A 861 4.07 -22.19 13.32
N GLN A 862 4.68 -21.07 12.90
CA GLN A 862 3.95 -19.81 12.67
C GLN A 862 2.94 -19.96 11.54
N GLY A 863 3.35 -20.54 10.41
CA GLY A 863 2.43 -20.78 9.30
C GLY A 863 1.33 -21.77 9.66
N TYR A 864 1.64 -22.82 10.43
CA TYR A 864 0.65 -23.77 10.91
C TYR A 864 -0.38 -23.10 11.84
N ASP A 865 0.08 -22.31 12.81
CA ASP A 865 -0.76 -21.60 13.76
C ASP A 865 -1.64 -20.58 13.04
N PHE A 866 -1.06 -19.80 12.12
CA PHE A 866 -1.79 -18.85 11.27
C PHE A 866 -2.91 -19.54 10.50
N ARG A 867 -2.61 -20.68 9.85
CA ARG A 867 -3.62 -21.46 9.11
C ARG A 867 -4.82 -21.87 9.97
N LYS A 868 -4.55 -22.36 11.18
CA LYS A 868 -5.60 -22.85 12.09
C LYS A 868 -6.41 -21.70 12.70
N VAL A 869 -5.77 -20.58 13.05
CA VAL A 869 -6.48 -19.43 13.60
C VAL A 869 -7.32 -18.72 12.55
N MET A 870 -6.84 -18.63 11.30
CA MET A 870 -7.55 -17.95 10.21
C MET A 870 -8.93 -18.55 9.90
N ASP A 871 -9.20 -19.79 10.29
CA ASP A 871 -10.53 -20.40 10.22
C ASP A 871 -11.56 -19.66 11.09
N LYS A 872 -11.12 -18.95 12.13
CA LYS A 872 -11.99 -18.17 13.04
C LYS A 872 -12.38 -16.83 12.46
N VAL A 873 -11.60 -16.29 11.51
CA VAL A 873 -11.88 -15.02 10.85
C VAL A 873 -13.19 -15.07 10.04
N LYS A 874 -13.64 -16.27 9.63
CA LYS A 874 -14.91 -16.45 8.90
C LYS A 874 -16.15 -15.97 9.66
N HIS A 875 -16.06 -15.89 10.99
CA HIS A 875 -17.17 -15.49 11.87
C HIS A 875 -17.32 -13.96 11.94
N PHE A 876 -16.39 -13.18 11.38
CA PHE A 876 -16.50 -11.73 11.30
C PHE A 876 -17.32 -11.29 10.07
N PRO A 877 -18.05 -10.15 10.15
CA PRO A 877 -18.69 -9.55 8.98
C PRO A 877 -17.71 -9.35 7.82
N PRO A 878 -18.10 -9.51 6.55
CA PRO A 878 -17.18 -9.44 5.40
C PRO A 878 -16.29 -8.20 5.37
N LEU A 879 -16.84 -7.04 5.78
CA LEU A 879 -16.11 -5.76 5.86
C LEU A 879 -14.96 -5.76 6.87
N LEU A 880 -15.03 -6.59 7.92
CA LEU A 880 -14.04 -6.66 9.01
C LEU A 880 -13.08 -7.86 8.88
N GLN A 881 -13.30 -8.77 7.93
CA GLN A 881 -12.46 -9.96 7.76
C GLN A 881 -11.02 -9.63 7.36
N SER A 882 -10.81 -8.54 6.61
CA SER A 882 -9.46 -8.08 6.24
C SER A 882 -8.68 -7.60 7.47
N ASP A 883 -9.30 -6.79 8.32
CA ASP A 883 -8.67 -6.27 9.54
C ASP A 883 -8.40 -7.38 10.56
N ALA A 884 -9.35 -8.32 10.71
CA ALA A 884 -9.14 -9.50 11.55
C ALA A 884 -8.02 -10.40 11.03
N ALA A 885 -7.86 -10.55 9.70
CA ALA A 885 -6.75 -11.28 9.10
C ALA A 885 -5.40 -10.60 9.37
N GLN A 886 -5.34 -9.27 9.25
CA GLN A 886 -4.16 -8.46 9.55
C GLN A 886 -3.76 -8.60 11.02
N PHE A 887 -4.72 -8.54 11.95
CA PHE A 887 -4.48 -8.77 13.37
C PHE A 887 -3.86 -10.15 13.65
N VAL A 888 -4.43 -11.21 13.07
CA VAL A 888 -3.92 -12.58 13.25
C VAL A 888 -2.50 -12.70 12.68
N TYR A 889 -2.24 -12.08 11.52
CA TYR A 889 -0.91 -12.06 10.92
C TYR A 889 0.12 -11.39 11.84
N GLU A 890 -0.14 -10.17 12.32
CA GLU A 890 0.77 -9.43 13.20
C GLU A 890 1.02 -10.18 14.51
N ALA A 891 -0.02 -10.74 15.12
CA ALA A 891 0.08 -11.41 16.40
C ALA A 891 0.83 -12.75 16.32
N ILE A 892 0.68 -13.52 15.24
CA ILE A 892 1.41 -14.78 15.02
C ILE A 892 2.86 -14.51 14.55
N SER A 893 3.07 -13.56 13.64
CA SER A 893 4.41 -13.23 13.13
C SER A 893 5.32 -12.66 14.22
N GLN A 894 4.80 -11.78 15.07
CA GLN A 894 5.57 -11.19 16.18
C GLN A 894 5.61 -12.07 17.44
N ARG A 895 4.93 -13.23 17.43
CA ARG A 895 4.75 -14.09 18.62
C ARG A 895 4.36 -13.29 19.86
N GLN A 896 3.35 -12.43 19.72
CA GLN A 896 2.87 -11.60 20.83
C GLN A 896 2.41 -12.50 21.99
N THR A 897 3.11 -12.39 23.12
CA THR A 897 3.00 -13.31 24.27
C THR A 897 2.75 -12.60 25.60
N GLY A 898 3.12 -11.31 25.66
CA GLY A 898 2.46 -10.35 26.53
C GLY A 898 1.22 -9.84 25.80
N GLY A 899 0.03 -10.33 26.14
CA GLY A 899 -0.83 -9.60 27.05
C GLY A 899 -2.24 -9.61 26.58
N PHE A 900 -3.18 -9.69 27.52
CA PHE A 900 -4.54 -9.29 27.19
C PHE A 900 -4.45 -7.89 26.62
N PHE A 901 -4.93 -7.72 25.38
CA PHE A 901 -5.00 -6.50 24.59
C PHE A 901 -4.51 -5.24 25.30
N LYS A 902 -3.61 -4.42 24.75
CA LYS A 902 -3.68 -3.00 25.13
C LYS A 902 -5.01 -2.46 24.58
N PRO A 903 -5.94 -1.89 25.38
CA PRO A 903 -7.09 -1.17 24.87
C PRO A 903 -6.54 0.01 24.09
N GLY A 904 -6.80 0.02 22.79
CA GLY A 904 -6.29 1.02 21.86
C GLY A 904 -5.80 0.45 20.53
N MET A 905 -5.53 -0.85 20.41
CA MET A 905 -5.22 -1.45 19.09
C MET A 905 -6.48 -1.92 18.31
N GLY A 906 -7.66 -1.92 18.94
CA GLY A 906 -8.92 -2.41 18.37
C GLY A 906 -9.82 -1.35 17.73
N GLY A 907 -9.28 -0.20 17.30
CA GLY A 907 -10.11 0.91 16.78
C GLY A 907 -10.96 0.56 15.56
N ALA A 908 -10.60 -0.48 14.79
CA ALA A 908 -11.34 -0.90 13.60
C ALA A 908 -12.29 -2.10 13.82
N LEU A 909 -12.09 -2.91 14.87
CA LEU A 909 -12.84 -4.16 15.11
C LEU A 909 -13.87 -4.04 16.26
N ALA A 910 -14.08 -2.85 16.82
CA ALA A 910 -14.89 -2.62 18.01
C ALA A 910 -16.25 -1.96 17.70
N GLN A 911 -17.05 -2.55 16.81
CA GLN A 911 -18.50 -2.30 16.81
C GLN A 911 -19.16 -3.26 17.82
N ASP A 912 -20.13 -2.78 18.60
CA ASP A 912 -20.66 -3.39 19.83
C ASP A 912 -21.07 -4.89 19.69
N ASP A 913 -21.47 -5.36 18.51
CA ASP A 913 -21.89 -6.75 18.27
C ASP A 913 -20.74 -7.71 17.89
N THR A 914 -19.55 -7.18 17.59
CA THR A 914 -18.37 -7.95 17.13
C THR A 914 -17.26 -8.09 18.18
N TRP A 915 -17.38 -7.38 19.30
CA TRP A 915 -16.37 -7.34 20.37
C TRP A 915 -16.09 -8.73 20.98
N GLN A 916 -17.13 -9.54 21.18
CA GLN A 916 -16.98 -10.91 21.71
C GLN A 916 -16.19 -11.83 20.76
N TYR A 917 -16.35 -11.66 19.44
CA TYR A 917 -15.59 -12.42 18.45
C TYR A 917 -14.13 -11.95 18.39
N GLY A 918 -13.89 -10.65 18.51
CA GLY A 918 -12.56 -10.05 18.62
C GLY A 918 -11.77 -10.59 19.81
N ASP A 919 -12.36 -10.55 21.01
CA ASP A 919 -11.73 -11.02 22.24
C ASP A 919 -11.44 -12.52 22.22
N TYR A 920 -12.40 -13.29 21.68
CA TYR A 920 -12.25 -14.72 21.53
C TYR A 920 -11.11 -15.09 20.57
N LEU A 921 -11.01 -14.39 19.44
CA LEU A 921 -9.95 -14.57 18.45
C LEU A 921 -8.57 -14.26 19.06
N ALA A 922 -8.44 -13.13 19.74
CA ALA A 922 -7.17 -12.73 20.33
C ALA A 922 -6.75 -13.61 21.50
N MET A 923 -7.68 -14.04 22.36
CA MET A 923 -7.39 -15.02 23.40
C MET A 923 -6.82 -16.30 22.78
N ARG A 924 -7.45 -16.80 21.70
CA ARG A 924 -6.95 -17.99 21.01
C ARG A 924 -5.56 -17.78 20.44
N VAL A 925 -5.30 -16.65 19.79
CA VAL A 925 -3.94 -16.31 19.29
C VAL A 925 -2.92 -16.25 20.42
N LEU A 926 -3.25 -15.59 21.53
CA LEU A 926 -2.38 -15.46 22.70
C LEU A 926 -2.04 -16.83 23.29
N LEU A 927 -3.05 -17.69 23.47
CA LEU A 927 -2.87 -19.04 24.00
C LEU A 927 -2.02 -19.90 23.07
N VAL A 928 -2.23 -19.83 21.76
CA VAL A 928 -1.41 -20.51 20.76
C VAL A 928 0.05 -20.06 20.88
N ASN A 929 0.32 -18.75 20.93
CA ASN A 929 1.68 -18.25 21.07
C ASN A 929 2.32 -18.67 22.41
N ARG A 930 1.56 -18.70 23.51
CA ARG A 930 2.05 -19.20 24.81
C ARG A 930 2.37 -20.69 24.77
N PHE A 931 1.54 -21.49 24.09
CA PHE A 931 1.81 -22.92 23.91
C PHE A 931 3.12 -23.15 23.16
N ARG A 932 3.38 -22.35 22.12
CA ARG A 932 4.64 -22.39 21.37
C ARG A 932 5.84 -22.00 22.21
N GLN A 933 5.75 -20.97 23.04
CA GLN A 933 6.83 -20.61 23.97
C GLN A 933 7.15 -21.70 25.02
N LEU A 934 6.12 -22.47 25.40
CA LEU A 934 6.28 -23.61 26.31
C LEU A 934 6.81 -24.88 25.61
N GLY A 935 6.95 -24.86 24.28
CA GLY A 935 7.35 -26.04 23.51
C GLY A 935 6.29 -27.15 23.52
N LEU A 936 5.00 -26.79 23.68
CA LEU A 936 3.91 -27.75 23.63
C LEU A 936 3.67 -28.21 22.19
N ASP A 937 3.23 -29.46 22.06
CA ASP A 937 3.04 -30.08 20.75
C ASP A 937 1.88 -29.45 19.94
N ARG A 938 1.82 -29.83 18.67
CA ARG A 938 0.77 -29.38 17.73
C ARG A 938 -0.62 -29.89 18.12
N THR A 939 -0.74 -31.04 18.79
CA THR A 939 -2.04 -31.64 19.14
C THR A 939 -2.79 -30.84 20.20
N LEU A 940 -2.06 -30.24 21.15
CA LEU A 940 -2.65 -29.29 22.10
C LEU A 940 -3.15 -28.02 21.42
N VAL A 941 -2.39 -27.50 20.45
CA VAL A 941 -2.80 -26.34 19.64
C VAL A 941 -4.04 -26.67 18.81
N ASP A 942 -4.11 -27.87 18.25
CA ASP A 942 -5.29 -28.33 17.50
C ASP A 942 -6.53 -28.37 18.40
N LEU A 943 -6.46 -29.03 19.56
CA LEU A 943 -7.60 -29.11 20.48
C LEU A 943 -8.01 -27.72 20.99
N LEU A 944 -7.05 -26.84 21.27
CA LEU A 944 -7.31 -25.44 21.63
C LEU A 944 -8.09 -24.70 20.53
N LEU A 945 -7.86 -25.04 19.26
CA LEU A 945 -8.45 -24.40 18.11
C LEU A 945 -9.73 -25.08 17.59
N GLU A 946 -10.10 -26.25 18.11
CA GLU A 946 -11.33 -26.95 17.76
C GLU A 946 -12.61 -26.18 18.19
N GLU A 947 -13.70 -26.40 17.44
CA GLU A 947 -15.03 -25.80 17.70
C GLU A 947 -16.02 -26.79 18.31
N ASN A 948 -15.65 -28.07 18.39
CA ASN A 948 -16.46 -29.09 19.06
C ASN A 948 -16.49 -28.84 20.58
N GLU A 949 -17.34 -29.57 21.29
CA GLU A 949 -17.52 -29.38 22.73
C GLU A 949 -16.21 -29.59 23.51
N LYS A 950 -15.43 -30.61 23.15
CA LYS A 950 -14.13 -30.91 23.77
C LYS A 950 -13.15 -29.74 23.64
N GLY A 951 -12.98 -29.19 22.44
CA GLY A 951 -12.11 -28.05 22.19
C GLY A 951 -12.56 -26.77 22.89
N ARG A 952 -13.88 -26.53 22.99
CA ARG A 952 -14.43 -25.39 23.77
C ARG A 952 -14.16 -25.54 25.26
N GLN A 953 -14.35 -26.74 25.82
CA GLN A 953 -14.05 -27.03 27.21
C GLN A 953 -12.55 -26.89 27.49
N PHE A 954 -11.70 -27.45 26.62
CA PHE A 954 -10.25 -27.33 26.72
C PHE A 954 -9.78 -25.87 26.70
N PHE A 955 -10.25 -25.09 25.71
CA PHE A 955 -9.98 -23.65 25.63
C PHE A 955 -10.38 -22.91 26.92
N THR A 956 -11.58 -23.19 27.44
CA THR A 956 -12.09 -22.53 28.66
C THR A 956 -11.19 -22.84 29.86
N VAL A 957 -10.80 -24.10 30.03
CA VAL A 957 -9.91 -24.53 31.12
C VAL A 957 -8.51 -23.91 30.97
N VAL A 958 -7.94 -23.91 29.78
CA VAL A 958 -6.61 -23.31 29.51
C VAL A 958 -6.63 -21.79 29.75
N ALA A 959 -7.68 -21.10 29.31
CA ALA A 959 -7.84 -19.68 29.53
C ALA A 959 -7.93 -19.34 31.04
N GLN A 960 -8.63 -20.17 31.82
CA GLN A 960 -8.69 -20.04 33.29
C GLN A 960 -7.31 -20.22 33.93
N ILE A 961 -6.55 -21.25 33.53
CA ILE A 961 -5.18 -21.48 34.00
C ILE A 961 -4.31 -20.24 33.73
N GLU A 962 -4.31 -19.75 32.48
CA GLU A 962 -3.49 -18.60 32.10
C GLU A 962 -3.86 -17.32 32.83
N THR A 963 -5.15 -17.09 33.04
CA THR A 963 -5.66 -15.96 33.83
C THR A 963 -5.12 -16.00 35.26
N ARG A 964 -5.20 -17.17 35.93
CA ARG A 964 -4.69 -17.35 37.30
C ARG A 964 -3.19 -17.11 37.41
N PHE A 965 -2.39 -17.68 36.50
CA PHE A 965 -0.94 -17.48 36.54
C PHE A 965 -0.54 -16.04 36.19
N GLN A 966 -1.33 -15.33 35.38
CA GLN A 966 -1.12 -13.92 35.13
C GLN A 966 -1.43 -13.05 36.36
N GLU A 967 -2.50 -13.35 37.11
CA GLU A 967 -2.80 -12.70 38.40
C GLU A 967 -1.67 -12.89 39.41
N ILE A 968 -1.15 -14.12 39.52
CA ILE A 968 -0.03 -14.45 40.41
C ILE A 968 1.23 -13.69 40.00
N ARG A 969 1.61 -13.72 38.71
CA ARG A 969 2.79 -13.00 38.20
C ARG A 969 2.66 -11.50 38.43
N ALA A 970 1.51 -10.89 38.11
CA ALA A 970 1.27 -9.47 38.34
C ALA A 970 1.42 -9.07 39.83
N ARG A 971 0.95 -9.93 40.74
CA ARG A 971 1.11 -9.72 42.19
C ARG A 971 2.57 -9.86 42.62
N LEU A 972 3.29 -10.86 42.11
CA LEU A 972 4.70 -11.07 42.44
C LEU A 972 5.60 -9.95 41.89
N VAL A 973 5.36 -9.46 40.67
CA VAL A 973 6.02 -8.26 40.12
C VAL A 973 5.89 -7.08 41.08
N ARG A 974 4.66 -6.86 41.59
CA ARG A 974 4.34 -5.72 42.44
C ARG A 974 4.90 -5.82 43.86
N HIS A 975 4.92 -7.02 44.45
CA HIS A 975 5.14 -7.18 45.89
C HIS A 975 6.35 -8.05 46.28
N ALA A 976 6.89 -8.86 45.36
CA ALA A 976 7.99 -9.77 45.63
C ALA A 976 8.80 -10.10 44.34
N PRO A 977 9.49 -9.12 43.72
CA PRO A 977 10.21 -9.32 42.46
C PRO A 977 11.35 -10.35 42.57
N HIS A 978 12.00 -10.46 43.74
CA HIS A 978 13.00 -11.50 44.01
C HIS A 978 12.39 -12.91 44.01
N LYS A 979 11.16 -13.06 44.53
CA LYS A 979 10.40 -14.32 44.50
C LYS A 979 9.94 -14.62 43.08
N LEU A 980 9.54 -13.61 42.30
CA LEU A 980 9.18 -13.77 40.89
C LEU A 980 10.31 -14.41 40.09
N ALA A 981 11.55 -13.92 40.23
CA ALA A 981 12.70 -14.45 39.48
C ALA A 981 12.90 -15.97 39.72
N ARG A 982 12.69 -16.43 40.96
CA ARG A 982 12.76 -17.86 41.32
C ARG A 982 11.50 -18.64 40.93
N TYR A 983 10.35 -17.97 40.85
CA TYR A 983 9.03 -18.55 40.58
C TYR A 983 8.79 -18.85 39.10
N LEU A 984 9.35 -18.06 38.18
CA LEU A 984 9.05 -18.14 36.75
C LEU A 984 9.35 -19.51 36.13
N GLU A 985 10.51 -20.10 36.41
CA GLU A 985 10.88 -21.38 35.79
C GLU A 985 10.06 -22.56 36.34
N PRO A 986 9.86 -22.70 37.68
CA PRO A 986 8.94 -23.72 38.22
C PRO A 986 7.48 -23.51 37.79
N GLU A 987 7.04 -22.27 37.62
CA GLU A 987 5.70 -21.98 37.09
C GLU A 987 5.59 -22.44 35.63
N ARG A 988 6.60 -22.14 34.81
CA ARG A 988 6.68 -22.60 33.42
C ARG A 988 6.54 -24.12 33.35
N GLN A 989 7.32 -24.86 34.16
CA GLN A 989 7.28 -26.32 34.22
C GLN A 989 5.90 -26.84 34.65
N TYR A 990 5.34 -26.26 35.71
CA TYR A 990 4.04 -26.65 36.22
C TYR A 990 2.92 -26.43 35.19
N ARG A 991 2.91 -25.28 34.51
CA ARG A 991 1.92 -25.00 33.46
C ARG A 991 2.01 -25.97 32.29
N THR A 992 3.23 -26.27 31.83
CA THR A 992 3.45 -27.25 30.77
C THR A 992 2.82 -28.59 31.13
N GLN A 993 3.05 -29.06 32.37
CA GLN A 993 2.48 -30.30 32.87
C GLN A 993 0.95 -30.21 33.06
N LEU A 994 0.43 -29.08 33.54
CA LEU A 994 -1.01 -28.83 33.64
C LEU A 994 -1.71 -28.97 32.29
N TYR A 995 -1.19 -28.33 31.25
CA TYR A 995 -1.81 -28.42 29.92
C TYR A 995 -1.79 -29.85 29.38
N GLN A 996 -0.69 -30.58 29.57
CA GLN A 996 -0.58 -31.98 29.19
C GLN A 996 -1.55 -32.88 29.96
N MET A 997 -1.70 -32.66 31.27
CA MET A 997 -2.64 -33.40 32.10
C MET A 997 -4.10 -33.13 31.73
N VAL A 998 -4.45 -31.86 31.51
CA VAL A 998 -5.80 -31.48 31.05
C VAL A 998 -6.09 -32.10 29.68
N PHE A 999 -5.13 -32.04 28.76
CA PHE A 999 -5.25 -32.67 27.44
C PHE A 999 -5.45 -34.19 27.57
N GLY A 1000 -4.58 -34.87 28.34
CA GLY A 1000 -4.67 -36.31 28.56
C GLY A 1000 -6.00 -36.74 29.19
N ALA A 1001 -6.49 -35.98 30.17
CA ALA A 1001 -7.78 -36.27 30.80
C ALA A 1001 -8.98 -36.06 29.86
N MET A 1002 -8.91 -35.07 28.96
CA MET A 1002 -9.96 -34.83 27.96
C MET A 1002 -9.91 -35.80 26.76
N ALA A 1003 -8.75 -36.40 26.50
CA ALA A 1003 -8.55 -37.38 25.44
C ALA A 1003 -9.01 -38.80 25.81
N GLN A 1004 -9.06 -39.14 27.11
CA GLN A 1004 -9.54 -40.44 27.58
C GLN A 1004 -11.05 -40.63 27.34
N GLU A 1005 -11.48 -41.85 26.99
CA GLU A 1005 -12.90 -42.20 26.88
C GLU A 1005 -13.63 -42.06 28.23
N VAL A 1006 -12.95 -42.44 29.32
CA VAL A 1006 -13.41 -42.27 30.69
C VAL A 1006 -12.50 -41.27 31.38
N ARG A 1007 -13.04 -40.12 31.76
CA ARG A 1007 -12.29 -39.09 32.49
C ARG A 1007 -11.86 -39.60 33.87
N PRO A 1008 -10.67 -39.21 34.36
CA PRO A 1008 -10.25 -39.54 35.72
C PRO A 1008 -11.23 -38.92 36.72
N ASP A 1009 -11.51 -39.64 37.81
CA ASP A 1009 -12.28 -39.08 38.90
C ASP A 1009 -11.54 -37.89 39.54
N LYS A 1010 -12.31 -37.00 40.17
CA LYS A 1010 -11.81 -35.75 40.76
C LYS A 1010 -10.61 -35.99 41.71
N ASP A 1011 -10.67 -37.01 42.55
CA ASP A 1011 -9.67 -37.20 43.61
C ASP A 1011 -8.38 -37.79 43.03
N THR A 1012 -8.49 -38.69 42.04
CA THR A 1012 -7.33 -39.20 41.29
C THR A 1012 -6.62 -38.09 40.51
N PHE A 1013 -7.35 -37.22 39.81
CA PHE A 1013 -6.76 -36.10 39.08
C PHE A 1013 -6.12 -35.08 40.02
N LEU A 1014 -6.78 -34.74 41.13
CA LEU A 1014 -6.23 -33.84 42.15
C LEU A 1014 -4.94 -34.38 42.76
N LYS A 1015 -4.86 -35.69 43.04
CA LYS A 1015 -3.65 -36.32 43.57
C LYS A 1015 -2.48 -36.19 42.60
N GLN A 1016 -2.72 -36.33 41.29
CA GLN A 1016 -1.68 -36.12 40.27
C GLN A 1016 -1.24 -34.65 40.27
N LEU A 1017 -2.16 -33.69 40.28
CA LEU A 1017 -1.83 -32.25 40.35
C LEU A 1017 -0.93 -31.92 41.54
N LYS A 1018 -1.24 -32.49 42.71
CA LYS A 1018 -0.45 -32.33 43.95
C LYS A 1018 0.98 -32.84 43.85
N GLN A 1019 1.22 -33.90 43.08
CA GLN A 1019 2.59 -34.36 42.85
C GLN A 1019 3.36 -33.36 41.99
N VAL A 1020 2.71 -32.85 40.94
CA VAL A 1020 3.29 -32.01 39.90
C VAL A 1020 3.58 -30.58 40.41
N GLU A 1021 2.76 -30.04 41.33
CA GLU A 1021 2.94 -28.68 41.87
C GLU A 1021 4.10 -28.56 42.87
N THR A 1022 4.67 -29.67 43.38
CA THR A 1022 5.62 -29.66 44.51
C THR A 1022 6.79 -28.67 44.33
N PRO A 1023 7.50 -28.60 43.18
CA PRO A 1023 8.59 -27.66 42.97
C PRO A 1023 8.13 -26.20 43.00
N LEU A 1024 6.95 -25.94 42.43
CA LEU A 1024 6.34 -24.61 42.43
C LEU A 1024 5.91 -24.21 43.84
N MET A 1025 5.32 -25.14 44.59
CA MET A 1025 4.82 -24.93 45.95
C MET A 1025 5.93 -24.67 46.96
N ALA A 1026 7.12 -25.25 46.78
CA ALA A 1026 8.28 -24.94 47.60
C ALA A 1026 8.60 -23.44 47.62
N ILE A 1027 8.44 -22.76 46.49
CA ILE A 1027 8.62 -21.30 46.37
C ILE A 1027 7.33 -20.56 46.73
N ALA A 1028 6.17 -21.05 46.28
CA ALA A 1028 4.87 -20.41 46.54
C ALA A 1028 4.60 -20.25 48.05
N ASN A 1029 5.03 -21.22 48.86
CA ASN A 1029 4.91 -21.25 50.31
C ASN A 1029 5.90 -20.34 51.06
N GLU A 1030 6.91 -19.79 50.38
CA GLU A 1030 7.79 -18.79 51.01
C GLU A 1030 6.97 -17.56 51.40
N ASP A 1031 6.89 -17.32 52.70
CA ASP A 1031 6.13 -16.22 53.27
C ASP A 1031 7.06 -15.07 53.66
N ARG A 1032 6.76 -13.87 53.17
CA ARG A 1032 7.50 -12.66 53.48
C ARG A 1032 7.32 -12.25 54.95
N ASN A 1033 6.13 -12.50 55.52
CA ASN A 1033 5.77 -12.07 56.88
C ASN A 1033 4.95 -13.16 57.61
N PRO A 1034 5.58 -14.27 58.03
CA PRO A 1034 4.88 -15.41 58.63
C PRO A 1034 4.14 -15.05 59.93
N LEU A 1035 4.66 -14.10 60.70
CA LEU A 1035 4.00 -13.62 61.92
C LEU A 1035 2.70 -12.85 61.60
N LEU A 1036 2.75 -11.93 60.64
CA LEU A 1036 1.56 -11.16 60.21
C LEU A 1036 0.46 -12.10 59.69
N ARG A 1037 0.84 -13.09 58.89
CA ARG A 1037 -0.11 -14.08 58.38
C ARG A 1037 -0.73 -14.91 59.49
N LYS A 1038 0.05 -15.39 60.46
CA LYS A 1038 -0.49 -16.10 61.64
C LYS A 1038 -1.46 -15.23 62.44
N THR A 1039 -1.16 -13.95 62.63
CA THR A 1039 -2.06 -13.01 63.30
C THR A 1039 -3.36 -12.81 62.52
N LEU A 1040 -3.29 -12.62 61.21
CA LEU A 1040 -4.48 -12.50 60.35
C LEU A 1040 -5.30 -13.79 60.32
N LEU A 1041 -4.65 -14.96 60.28
CA LEU A 1041 -5.32 -16.25 60.40
C LEU A 1041 -6.12 -16.33 61.69
N ILE A 1042 -5.53 -16.00 62.84
CA ILE A 1042 -6.24 -16.05 64.13
C ILE A 1042 -7.41 -15.07 64.16
N ILE A 1043 -7.19 -13.81 63.79
CA ILE A 1043 -8.21 -12.76 63.86
C ILE A 1043 -9.35 -13.04 62.88
N THR A 1044 -9.05 -13.29 61.61
CA THR A 1044 -10.07 -13.50 60.58
C THR A 1044 -10.90 -14.74 60.88
N ASN A 1045 -10.29 -15.84 61.29
CA ASN A 1045 -11.05 -17.06 61.58
C ASN A 1045 -11.89 -16.96 62.87
N MET A 1046 -11.44 -16.21 63.88
CA MET A 1046 -12.31 -15.87 65.02
C MET A 1046 -13.51 -15.04 64.58
N LEU A 1047 -13.28 -13.99 63.78
CA LEU A 1047 -14.34 -13.12 63.29
C LEU A 1047 -15.33 -13.87 62.40
N THR A 1048 -14.86 -14.71 61.47
CA THR A 1048 -15.76 -15.48 60.59
C THR A 1048 -16.53 -16.55 61.35
N LEU A 1049 -15.94 -17.19 62.36
CA LEU A 1049 -16.65 -18.16 63.20
C LEU A 1049 -17.76 -17.49 64.01
N ILE A 1050 -17.50 -16.31 64.57
CA ILE A 1050 -18.48 -15.52 65.34
C ILE A 1050 -19.59 -14.97 64.43
N PHE A 1051 -19.23 -14.32 63.33
CA PHE A 1051 -20.19 -13.56 62.52
C PHE A 1051 -20.90 -14.36 61.43
N THR A 1052 -20.31 -15.47 60.96
CA THR A 1052 -20.89 -16.27 59.87
C THR A 1052 -21.27 -17.68 60.30
N LEU A 1053 -21.14 -18.00 61.60
CA LEU A 1053 -21.38 -19.35 62.13
C LEU A 1053 -20.67 -20.43 61.30
N THR A 1054 -19.40 -20.20 60.97
CA THR A 1054 -18.55 -21.05 60.11
C THR A 1054 -18.92 -21.15 58.63
N LEU A 1055 -20.02 -20.53 58.16
CA LEU A 1055 -20.43 -20.61 56.74
C LEU A 1055 -19.36 -20.04 55.79
N ALA A 1056 -18.69 -18.95 56.18
CA ALA A 1056 -17.60 -18.40 55.37
C ALA A 1056 -16.39 -19.34 55.30
N ASN A 1057 -16.06 -20.03 56.39
CA ASN A 1057 -15.00 -21.03 56.45
C ASN A 1057 -15.34 -22.28 55.61
N ALA A 1058 -16.60 -22.74 55.66
CA ALA A 1058 -17.07 -23.84 54.83
C ALA A 1058 -17.05 -23.49 53.33
N TYR A 1059 -17.44 -22.26 52.98
CA TYR A 1059 -17.34 -21.75 51.61
C TYR A 1059 -15.87 -21.63 51.15
N HIS A 1060 -14.99 -21.12 52.03
CA HIS A 1060 -13.56 -21.04 51.79
C HIS A 1060 -12.97 -22.42 51.56
N TYR A 1061 -13.23 -23.40 52.44
CA TYR A 1061 -12.82 -24.80 52.28
C TYR A 1061 -13.26 -25.40 50.94
N ARG A 1062 -14.50 -25.14 50.51
CA ARG A 1062 -14.99 -25.63 49.21
C ARG A 1062 -14.23 -25.01 48.03
N LYS A 1063 -13.65 -23.83 48.19
CA LYS A 1063 -12.96 -23.10 47.13
C LYS A 1063 -11.44 -23.33 47.15
N SER A 1064 -10.82 -23.17 48.31
CA SER A 1064 -9.36 -23.20 48.50
C SER A 1064 -8.84 -24.54 48.99
N GLY A 1065 -9.70 -25.43 49.52
CA GLY A 1065 -9.30 -26.69 50.17
C GLY A 1065 -8.76 -26.52 51.59
N ASP A 1066 -8.62 -25.29 52.07
CA ASP A 1066 -8.18 -24.96 53.43
C ASP A 1066 -9.40 -24.43 54.20
N PHE A 1067 -9.61 -24.88 55.45
CA PHE A 1067 -10.78 -24.42 56.23
C PHE A 1067 -10.55 -23.05 56.85
N LEU A 1068 -9.28 -22.71 57.12
CA LEU A 1068 -8.90 -21.47 57.76
C LEU A 1068 -8.44 -20.45 56.71
N PHE A 1069 -8.97 -19.23 56.80
CA PHE A 1069 -8.46 -18.10 56.02
C PHE A 1069 -6.99 -17.83 56.38
N PHE A 1070 -6.17 -17.51 55.37
CA PHE A 1070 -4.73 -17.25 55.51
C PHE A 1070 -3.86 -18.45 55.94
N GLU A 1071 -4.39 -19.67 55.88
CA GLU A 1071 -3.65 -20.92 56.18
C GLU A 1071 -2.40 -21.12 55.31
N ARG A 1072 -2.38 -20.54 54.11
CA ARG A 1072 -1.23 -20.50 53.19
C ARG A 1072 -0.98 -19.08 52.67
N PRO A 1073 0.22 -18.77 52.15
CA PRO A 1073 0.44 -17.51 51.43
C PRO A 1073 -0.48 -17.42 50.20
N ALA A 1074 -0.92 -16.22 49.83
CA ALA A 1074 -1.85 -15.98 48.71
C ALA A 1074 -1.37 -16.53 47.33
N THR A 1075 -0.08 -16.82 47.19
CA THR A 1075 0.47 -17.50 45.99
C THR A 1075 0.22 -18.99 46.01
N SER A 1076 0.44 -19.64 47.15
CA SER A 1076 0.13 -21.05 47.34
C SER A 1076 -1.38 -21.30 47.33
N GLU A 1077 -2.16 -20.46 48.00
CA GLU A 1077 -3.63 -20.57 48.00
C GLU A 1077 -4.23 -20.43 46.60
N GLY A 1078 -3.67 -19.54 45.78
CA GLY A 1078 -4.08 -19.37 44.38
C GLY A 1078 -3.83 -20.60 43.51
N ILE A 1079 -2.69 -21.28 43.70
CA ILE A 1079 -2.38 -22.54 42.99
C ILE A 1079 -3.31 -23.65 43.49
N ASN A 1080 -3.49 -23.78 44.81
CA ASN A 1080 -4.35 -24.81 45.40
C ASN A 1080 -5.82 -24.67 44.96
N THR A 1081 -6.31 -23.43 44.89
CA THR A 1081 -7.66 -23.11 44.38
C THR A 1081 -7.79 -23.53 42.91
N LEU A 1082 -6.80 -23.22 42.08
CA LEU A 1082 -6.78 -23.63 40.67
C LEU A 1082 -6.85 -25.15 40.55
N ASP A 1083 -6.05 -25.90 41.31
CA ASP A 1083 -6.04 -27.36 41.25
C ASP A 1083 -7.40 -27.98 41.57
N ILE A 1084 -8.09 -27.45 42.59
CA ILE A 1084 -9.43 -27.90 43.00
C ILE A 1084 -10.48 -27.53 41.93
N GLU A 1085 -10.39 -26.33 41.36
CA GLU A 1085 -11.25 -25.89 40.26
C GLU A 1085 -11.07 -26.78 39.01
N LEU A 1086 -9.83 -27.14 38.68
CA LEU A 1086 -9.48 -28.03 37.57
C LEU A 1086 -9.99 -29.45 37.82
N ALA A 1087 -9.69 -30.04 38.98
CA ALA A 1087 -10.14 -31.38 39.33
C ALA A 1087 -11.67 -31.50 39.32
N ARG A 1088 -12.38 -30.44 39.76
CA ARG A 1088 -13.84 -30.39 39.70
C ARG A 1088 -14.35 -30.30 38.25
N THR A 1089 -13.68 -29.52 37.41
CA THR A 1089 -14.09 -29.33 36.01
C THR A 1089 -13.84 -30.59 35.17
N ILE A 1090 -12.73 -31.29 35.42
CA ILE A 1090 -12.37 -32.52 34.73
C ILE A 1090 -13.16 -33.74 35.25
N GLY A 1091 -13.30 -33.86 36.58
CA GLY A 1091 -13.96 -35.00 37.23
C GLY A 1091 -15.49 -34.95 37.25
N ALA A 1092 -16.12 -33.92 36.69
CA ALA A 1092 -17.57 -33.91 36.48
C ALA A 1092 -17.94 -34.89 35.34
N PRO A 1093 -19.02 -35.69 35.48
CA PRO A 1093 -19.49 -36.53 34.38
C PRO A 1093 -19.77 -35.67 33.15
N ALA A 1094 -19.36 -36.14 31.97
CA ALA A 1094 -19.71 -35.49 30.71
C ALA A 1094 -21.24 -35.37 30.65
N ALA A 1095 -21.75 -34.15 30.48
CA ALA A 1095 -23.16 -33.83 30.51
C ALA A 1095 -23.90 -34.39 29.28
#